data_AF-A0A520RGU0-F1
#
_entry.id   AF-A0A520RGU0-F1
#
_cell.length_a   1.000
_cell.length_b   1.000
_cell.length_c   1.000
_cell.angle_alpha   90.00
_cell.angle_beta   90.00
_cell.angle_gamma   90.00
#
_symmetry.space_group_name_H-M   'P 1'
#
loop_
_entity.id
_entity.type
_entity.pdbx_description
1 polymer ?
#
loop_
_entity_poly.entity_id
_entity_poly.type
_entity_poly.pdbx_seq_one_letter_code
_entity_poly.pdbx_strand_id
1 'polypeptide(L)'
;KKEVKTQISFSANLYGLAEEEHAGGAMVYPSYDLGEEFSGHLHVKRRGHNFEDMAERFQDVMEFKPEGYAIDRKFRDIIYVSEDVDFNLHDQSITWLHEGKKQKIKLLVGKTYVRPSGYKVHLEKPPGNRSWRLIGTTAEGILCHKPCTVSGGGKSEISKPVTDAVIQGPVIVADIKSDMEKVEQILQHDFSSRFSDSQRKDDRAILSPERSLGSVIKLLTPSNKDYNEDYNAWLRSVPQYIKELVFVLKRYYIPEWGKQWKEHFTVDMINGKPGNELKCDNRKLVTNYMRVGFQDDGLWRTFGLRKDFNPAIKQSLEDDITASVVVASGDLEGVMPDHSQRSVKFLQNCEYRFFQRPDDAIIRGYDKLAESELAQTGNFISNFEPLEQDDAKEIIEDAIGYYEYTQPMQDLVKSASTGDKPKFFVSSAHPRIVDGKPTKNPRYLQTRPDLLNERALYLEQISMRLHRKLQTTHPLYSVVDAVVPGRRNNPADVKAGIQPLAVYNPIHFMELPELFMEYICSMTGKSPSTTGAGSEGALTKGPFNALPPIIDLNNALVSMILTGHDGFVTSAGFIGPDVQVAHDISMLIPEVWCRMEDEERHASYLIANGYLEKCEDVEHDGKTFAFSRLGYRINHKFVRDFFGRVFNHPHAVFTNEMLMPELQGRETFIDGLENIMTTQKRVGELYFADKSVEAACPPLKAIITIMVEGHYEGKSLNDPEVRKLFNRDYLKESDWYQERLVSKQNLDIQLWDNHIDYLQAFLEKKGYQEEARRLNISKKLDAARLEREKTSKADYLNFLDGTIGVQPMSVFSQ
;
A
#
# COMPACT_ATOMS: atom_id res chain seq x y z
N LYS A 1 19.28 -9.38 14.48
CA LYS A 1 17.97 -9.04 13.89
C LYS A 1 17.08 -10.27 13.74
N LYS A 2 17.33 -11.19 12.79
CA LYS A 2 16.38 -12.29 12.49
C LYS A 2 16.22 -13.34 13.58
N GLU A 3 17.20 -13.58 14.45
CA GLU A 3 16.98 -14.47 15.61
C GLU A 3 15.95 -13.91 16.60
N VAL A 4 15.91 -12.59 16.78
CA VAL A 4 14.86 -11.93 17.58
C VAL A 4 13.50 -12.12 16.92
N LYS A 5 13.42 -12.04 15.58
CA LYS A 5 12.21 -12.37 14.81
C LYS A 5 11.74 -13.79 15.11
N THR A 6 12.65 -14.76 15.08
CA THR A 6 12.36 -16.16 15.42
C THR A 6 11.81 -16.32 16.84
N GLN A 7 12.40 -15.64 17.81
CA GLN A 7 11.93 -15.69 19.20
C GLN A 7 10.57 -15.00 19.40
N ILE A 8 10.31 -13.89 18.70
CA ILE A 8 8.98 -13.26 18.68
C ILE A 8 7.95 -14.22 18.07
N SER A 9 8.28 -14.87 16.95
CA SER A 9 7.42 -15.87 16.31
C SER A 9 7.14 -17.06 17.24
N PHE A 10 8.16 -17.55 17.92
CA PHE A 10 8.03 -18.61 18.92
C PHE A 10 7.07 -18.18 20.05
N SER A 11 7.27 -16.96 20.58
CA SER A 11 6.41 -16.40 21.63
C SER A 11 4.97 -16.23 21.16
N ALA A 12 4.73 -15.70 19.95
CA ALA A 12 3.39 -15.51 19.40
C ALA A 12 2.64 -16.84 19.28
N ASN A 13 3.31 -17.86 18.76
CA ASN A 13 2.75 -19.20 18.60
C ASN A 13 2.36 -19.87 19.93
N LEU A 14 3.21 -19.75 20.96
CA LEU A 14 2.93 -20.34 22.26
C LEU A 14 1.94 -19.53 23.09
N TYR A 15 1.92 -18.20 22.92
CA TYR A 15 0.98 -17.33 23.64
C TYR A 15 -0.44 -17.44 23.08
N GLY A 16 -0.58 -17.69 21.77
CA GLY A 16 -1.83 -17.54 21.04
C GLY A 16 -2.22 -16.07 20.87
N LEU A 17 -3.38 -15.80 20.27
CA LEU A 17 -3.97 -14.47 20.02
C LEU A 17 -3.16 -13.52 19.13
N ALA A 18 -1.89 -13.80 18.89
CA ALA A 18 -0.98 -12.98 18.12
C ALA A 18 -0.30 -13.77 17.00
N GLU A 19 0.12 -13.03 15.99
CA GLU A 19 0.98 -13.53 14.91
C GLU A 19 2.27 -12.71 14.88
N GLU A 20 3.37 -13.37 14.51
CA GLU A 20 4.55 -12.67 14.00
C GLU A 20 4.54 -12.77 12.49
N GLU A 21 4.71 -11.66 11.79
CA GLU A 21 4.60 -11.59 10.35
C GLU A 21 5.86 -11.01 9.71
N HIS A 22 6.27 -11.63 8.58
CA HIS A 22 7.25 -11.05 7.68
C HIS A 22 6.53 -10.17 6.66
N ALA A 23 6.24 -8.94 7.06
CA ALA A 23 5.38 -8.03 6.32
C ALA A 23 5.91 -6.60 6.29
N GLY A 24 5.52 -5.88 5.25
CA GLY A 24 5.64 -4.42 5.16
C GLY A 24 4.24 -3.82 5.08
N GLY A 25 4.11 -2.54 5.38
CA GLY A 25 2.79 -1.94 5.49
C GLY A 25 2.84 -0.44 5.70
N ALA A 26 1.81 0.24 5.22
CA ALA A 26 1.70 1.68 5.32
C ALA A 26 0.26 2.14 5.50
N MET A 27 0.09 3.18 6.31
CA MET A 27 -1.09 4.01 6.26
C MET A 27 -0.97 4.95 5.05
N VAL A 28 -1.99 4.99 4.19
CA VAL A 28 -1.93 5.65 2.88
C VAL A 28 -3.07 6.65 2.75
N TYR A 29 -2.72 7.93 2.65
CA TYR A 29 -3.66 9.04 2.54
C TYR A 29 -3.69 9.61 1.11
N PRO A 30 -4.80 9.44 0.37
CA PRO A 30 -4.97 10.07 -0.93
C PRO A 30 -4.69 11.56 -0.90
N SER A 31 -3.88 12.01 -1.85
CA SER A 31 -3.60 13.42 -2.08
C SER A 31 -3.91 13.83 -3.51
N TYR A 32 -4.17 15.13 -3.67
CA TYR A 32 -4.65 15.73 -4.89
C TYR A 32 -3.96 17.07 -5.12
N ASP A 33 -3.61 17.32 -6.37
CA ASP A 33 -3.26 18.65 -6.84
C ASP A 33 -4.58 19.43 -6.98
N LEU A 34 -4.77 20.48 -6.19
CA LEU A 34 -5.97 21.33 -6.22
C LEU A 34 -5.81 22.54 -7.15
N GLY A 35 -4.59 22.81 -7.63
CA GLY A 35 -4.32 23.90 -8.57
C GLY A 35 -4.18 25.22 -7.83
N GLU A 36 -4.80 26.27 -8.35
CA GLU A 36 -4.65 27.64 -7.84
C GLU A 36 -5.82 28.08 -6.95
N GLU A 37 -6.97 27.41 -7.06
CA GLU A 37 -8.18 27.72 -6.29
C GLU A 37 -8.85 26.45 -5.75
N PHE A 38 -9.39 26.54 -4.54
CA PHE A 38 -10.16 25.46 -3.95
C PHE A 38 -11.27 26.00 -3.04
N SER A 39 -12.52 25.79 -3.43
CA SER A 39 -13.70 26.04 -2.61
C SER A 39 -14.19 24.77 -1.90
N GLY A 40 -14.34 24.86 -0.58
CA GLY A 40 -14.94 23.83 0.25
C GLY A 40 -16.42 23.58 -0.05
N HIS A 41 -17.13 24.59 -0.57
CA HIS A 41 -18.54 24.51 -0.96
C HIS A 41 -18.74 23.89 -2.35
N LEU A 42 -17.92 24.30 -3.34
CA LEU A 42 -18.08 23.85 -4.73
C LEU A 42 -17.45 22.48 -5.00
N HIS A 43 -16.28 22.22 -4.41
CA HIS A 43 -15.47 21.05 -4.77
C HIS A 43 -15.65 19.85 -3.83
N VAL A 44 -16.31 20.03 -2.68
CA VAL A 44 -16.41 18.97 -1.67
C VAL A 44 -17.85 18.67 -1.29
N LYS A 45 -18.20 17.38 -1.34
CA LYS A 45 -19.50 16.88 -0.86
C LYS A 45 -19.62 17.06 0.65
N ARG A 46 -20.70 17.70 1.10
CA ARG A 46 -21.00 17.84 2.53
C ARG A 46 -21.24 16.45 3.17
N ARG A 47 -20.50 16.16 4.24
CA ARG A 47 -20.57 14.90 5.02
C ARG A 47 -21.04 15.10 6.47
N GLY A 48 -21.65 16.25 6.76
CA GLY A 48 -22.17 16.57 8.11
C GLY A 48 -21.12 17.04 9.11
N HIS A 49 -19.92 17.40 8.66
CA HIS A 49 -18.89 18.07 9.47
C HIS A 49 -19.01 19.58 9.33
N ASN A 50 -19.07 20.30 10.45
CA ASN A 50 -19.10 21.76 10.50
C ASN A 50 -18.15 22.27 11.59
N PHE A 51 -17.78 23.55 11.49
CA PHE A 51 -16.80 24.15 12.38
C PHE A 51 -17.28 24.23 13.83
N GLU A 52 -18.57 24.45 14.07
CA GLU A 52 -19.13 24.58 15.43
C GLU A 52 -19.00 23.26 16.22
N ASP A 53 -19.39 22.13 15.62
CA ASP A 53 -19.27 20.78 16.20
C ASP A 53 -17.81 20.41 16.46
N MET A 54 -16.91 20.78 15.54
CA MET A 54 -15.46 20.63 15.76
C MET A 54 -14.98 21.50 16.92
N ALA A 55 -15.41 22.76 16.98
CA ALA A 55 -14.97 23.72 17.99
C ALA A 55 -15.35 23.26 19.40
N GLU A 56 -16.55 22.70 19.55
CA GLU A 56 -17.01 22.15 20.84
C GLU A 56 -16.22 20.91 21.25
N ARG A 57 -16.01 19.95 20.32
CA ARG A 57 -15.37 18.65 20.62
C ARG A 57 -13.87 18.73 20.87
N PHE A 58 -13.18 19.68 20.23
CA PHE A 58 -11.72 19.76 20.20
C PHE A 58 -11.18 21.06 20.84
N GLN A 59 -11.96 21.68 21.73
CA GLN A 59 -11.58 22.91 22.43
C GLN A 59 -10.27 22.81 23.23
N ASP A 60 -9.92 21.60 23.69
CA ASP A 60 -8.74 21.28 24.47
C ASP A 60 -7.45 21.38 23.65
N VAL A 61 -7.52 21.15 22.34
CA VAL A 61 -6.38 21.21 21.41
C VAL A 61 -6.38 22.46 20.53
N MET A 62 -7.48 23.22 20.51
CA MET A 62 -7.64 24.41 19.66
C MET A 62 -7.56 25.74 20.44
N GLU A 63 -6.90 26.72 19.86
CA GLU A 63 -6.97 28.12 20.25
C GLU A 63 -7.82 28.91 19.24
N PHE A 64 -9.06 29.20 19.61
CA PHE A 64 -10.01 29.91 18.75
C PHE A 64 -9.67 31.39 18.56
N LYS A 65 -10.01 31.91 17.38
CA LYS A 65 -9.81 33.29 16.98
C LYS A 65 -11.15 33.96 16.68
N PRO A 66 -11.32 35.26 16.99
CA PRO A 66 -12.59 35.98 16.78
C PRO A 66 -13.09 35.96 15.33
N GLU A 67 -12.20 35.75 14.36
CA GLU A 67 -12.54 35.70 12.94
C GLU A 67 -13.14 34.34 12.52
N GLY A 68 -13.39 33.40 13.43
CA GLY A 68 -14.05 32.13 13.12
C GLY A 68 -13.11 31.07 12.53
N TYR A 69 -11.87 31.02 13.02
CA TYR A 69 -10.90 29.96 12.76
C TYR A 69 -10.18 29.59 14.07
N ALA A 70 -9.39 28.53 14.07
CA ALA A 70 -8.59 28.15 15.23
C ALA A 70 -7.16 27.78 14.86
N ILE A 71 -6.26 27.87 15.82
CA ILE A 71 -4.86 27.46 15.68
C ILE A 71 -4.62 26.29 16.63
N ASP A 72 -3.96 25.24 16.16
CA ASP A 72 -3.59 24.12 17.02
C ASP A 72 -2.63 24.56 18.13
N ARG A 73 -2.84 24.05 19.35
CA ARG A 73 -2.05 24.42 20.52
C ARG A 73 -0.66 23.80 20.53
N LYS A 74 -0.50 22.60 19.96
CA LYS A 74 0.77 21.86 19.92
C LYS A 74 1.63 22.33 18.75
N PHE A 75 1.04 22.47 17.56
CA PHE A 75 1.72 22.87 16.33
C PHE A 75 1.03 24.08 15.71
N ARG A 76 1.56 25.28 16.01
CA ARG A 76 1.00 26.59 15.62
C ARG A 76 0.88 26.83 14.10
N ASP A 77 1.38 25.91 13.30
CA ASP A 77 1.29 25.92 11.85
C ASP A 77 0.18 25.03 11.28
N ILE A 78 -0.57 24.34 12.14
CA ILE A 78 -1.86 23.72 11.84
C ILE A 78 -2.96 24.73 12.17
N ILE A 79 -3.79 25.05 11.18
CA ILE A 79 -4.85 26.07 11.27
C ILE A 79 -6.18 25.42 10.90
N TYR A 80 -7.15 25.43 11.80
CA TYR A 80 -8.48 24.93 11.56
C TYR A 80 -9.36 26.01 10.96
N VAL A 81 -10.00 25.71 9.83
CA VAL A 81 -10.80 26.67 9.05
C VAL A 81 -12.23 26.14 8.86
N SER A 82 -13.15 27.01 8.48
CA SER A 82 -14.55 26.65 8.21
C SER A 82 -14.70 25.58 7.11
N GLU A 83 -15.80 24.84 7.15
CA GLU A 83 -16.20 23.91 6.11
C GLU A 83 -16.40 24.58 4.74
N ASP A 84 -16.91 25.81 4.69
CA ASP A 84 -17.21 26.55 3.45
C ASP A 84 -16.08 27.53 3.08
N VAL A 85 -14.83 27.16 3.39
CA VAL A 85 -13.64 27.96 3.11
C VAL A 85 -13.28 27.97 1.61
N ASP A 86 -12.84 29.13 1.11
CA ASP A 86 -12.26 29.31 -0.21
C ASP A 86 -10.77 29.64 -0.11
N PHE A 87 -9.95 28.91 -0.85
CA PHE A 87 -8.51 29.13 -0.99
C PHE A 87 -8.22 29.72 -2.36
N ASN A 88 -7.41 30.77 -2.41
CA ASN A 88 -6.98 31.40 -3.65
C ASN A 88 -5.47 31.70 -3.60
N LEU A 89 -4.74 31.14 -4.57
CA LEU A 89 -3.29 31.24 -4.66
C LEU A 89 -2.83 32.59 -5.22
N HIS A 90 -3.58 33.17 -6.16
CA HIS A 90 -3.21 34.42 -6.83
C HIS A 90 -3.24 35.61 -5.86
N ASP A 91 -4.29 35.70 -5.03
CA ASP A 91 -4.42 36.75 -4.02
C ASP A 91 -3.84 36.34 -2.65
N GLN A 92 -3.27 35.13 -2.58
CA GLN A 92 -2.71 34.48 -1.39
C GLN A 92 -3.64 34.58 -0.19
N SER A 93 -4.91 34.21 -0.36
CA SER A 93 -5.89 34.32 0.70
C SER A 93 -6.77 33.11 0.90
N ILE A 94 -7.32 33.07 2.10
CA ILE A 94 -8.26 32.06 2.56
C ILE A 94 -9.44 32.83 3.14
N THR A 95 -10.63 32.62 2.58
CA THR A 95 -11.83 33.38 2.94
C THR A 95 -13.00 32.49 3.28
N TRP A 96 -13.86 32.92 4.19
CA TRP A 96 -15.09 32.23 4.56
C TRP A 96 -16.10 33.24 5.10
N LEU A 97 -17.34 32.81 5.31
CA LEU A 97 -18.35 33.59 6.03
C LEU A 97 -18.35 33.19 7.51
N HIS A 98 -18.34 34.19 8.39
CA HIS A 98 -18.52 34.02 9.83
C HIS A 98 -19.44 35.12 10.34
N GLU A 99 -20.55 34.74 10.99
CA GLU A 99 -21.58 35.68 11.49
C GLU A 99 -22.06 36.69 10.42
N GLY A 100 -22.25 36.21 9.18
CA GLY A 100 -22.67 37.03 8.04
C GLY A 100 -21.60 37.99 7.49
N LYS A 101 -20.38 37.99 8.03
CA LYS A 101 -19.25 38.79 7.54
C LYS A 101 -18.23 37.91 6.82
N LYS A 102 -17.71 38.39 5.70
CA LYS A 102 -16.61 37.74 4.98
C LYS A 102 -15.31 37.96 5.76
N GLN A 103 -14.71 36.87 6.21
CA GLN A 103 -13.43 36.84 6.90
C GLN A 103 -12.31 36.47 5.92
N LYS A 104 -11.08 36.87 6.23
CA LYS A 104 -9.90 36.63 5.39
C LYS A 104 -8.64 36.47 6.23
N ILE A 105 -7.89 35.40 5.96
CA ILE A 105 -6.50 35.24 6.41
C ILE A 105 -5.58 35.01 5.21
N LYS A 106 -4.27 35.13 5.43
CA LYS A 106 -3.26 34.91 4.40
C LYS A 106 -2.97 33.42 4.21
N LEU A 107 -2.87 33.00 2.95
CA LEU A 107 -2.34 31.70 2.56
C LEU A 107 -0.81 31.73 2.67
N LEU A 108 -0.23 30.87 3.50
CA LEU A 108 1.19 30.90 3.86
C LEU A 108 1.87 29.55 3.62
N VAL A 109 3.13 29.62 3.18
CA VAL A 109 4.03 28.47 3.07
C VAL A 109 4.33 27.90 4.46
N GLY A 110 4.40 26.59 4.57
CA GLY A 110 4.67 25.90 5.84
C GLY A 110 3.48 25.87 6.80
N LYS A 111 2.30 26.35 6.39
CA LYS A 111 1.04 26.19 7.13
C LYS A 111 0.20 25.07 6.50
N THR A 112 -0.51 24.32 7.34
CA THR A 112 -1.51 23.35 6.90
C THR A 112 -2.88 23.76 7.43
N TYR A 113 -3.84 23.88 6.53
CA TYR A 113 -5.19 24.30 6.82
C TYR A 113 -6.11 23.08 6.86
N VAL A 114 -6.77 22.84 7.98
CA VAL A 114 -7.57 21.64 8.24
C VAL A 114 -9.04 22.03 8.33
N ARG A 115 -9.86 21.43 7.46
CA ARG A 115 -11.32 21.60 7.49
C ARG A 115 -11.94 20.71 8.58
N PRO A 116 -13.21 20.95 8.98
CA PRO A 116 -13.86 20.17 10.03
C PRO A 116 -14.00 18.67 9.70
N SER A 117 -13.96 18.30 8.42
CA SER A 117 -13.91 16.90 7.98
C SER A 117 -12.56 16.22 8.17
N GLY A 118 -11.55 16.95 8.65
CA GLY A 118 -10.15 16.56 8.75
C GLY A 118 -9.36 16.70 7.44
N TYR A 119 -9.99 17.15 6.35
CA TYR A 119 -9.32 17.35 5.05
C TYR A 119 -8.29 18.48 5.15
N LYS A 120 -7.08 18.21 4.66
CA LYS A 120 -5.91 19.10 4.79
C LYS A 120 -5.65 19.80 3.47
N VAL A 121 -5.33 21.09 3.53
CA VAL A 121 -4.89 21.89 2.38
C VAL A 121 -3.58 22.60 2.74
N HIS A 122 -2.59 22.58 1.86
CA HIS A 122 -1.37 23.37 2.04
C HIS A 122 -0.84 23.89 0.70
N LEU A 123 0.05 24.89 0.79
CA LEU A 123 0.72 25.49 -0.35
C LEU A 123 2.07 24.78 -0.58
N GLU A 124 2.30 24.30 -1.80
CA GLU A 124 3.52 23.58 -2.19
C GLU A 124 4.19 24.24 -3.41
N LYS A 125 5.52 24.36 -3.37
CA LYS A 125 6.32 24.67 -4.55
C LYS A 125 6.86 23.35 -5.13
N PRO A 126 6.40 22.93 -6.31
CA PRO A 126 6.93 21.73 -6.94
C PRO A 126 8.42 21.92 -7.29
N PRO A 127 9.19 20.81 -7.45
CA PRO A 127 10.59 20.90 -7.89
C PRO A 127 10.76 21.64 -9.23
N GLY A 128 11.92 22.27 -9.41
CA GLY A 128 12.26 23.02 -10.63
C GLY A 128 11.59 24.40 -10.72
N ASN A 129 11.35 24.88 -11.93
CA ASN A 129 10.78 26.21 -12.22
C ASN A 129 9.24 26.21 -12.33
N ARG A 130 8.56 25.35 -11.58
CA ARG A 130 7.09 25.21 -11.64
C ARG A 130 6.39 26.28 -10.81
N SER A 131 5.15 26.58 -11.21
CA SER A 131 4.24 27.43 -10.43
C SER A 131 3.87 26.74 -9.12
N TRP A 132 3.63 27.54 -8.08
CA TRP A 132 3.08 27.07 -6.82
C TRP A 132 1.69 26.46 -7.02
N ARG A 133 1.30 25.56 -6.13
CA ARG A 133 0.01 24.88 -6.16
C ARG A 133 -0.54 24.60 -4.76
N LEU A 134 -1.85 24.45 -4.67
CA LEU A 134 -2.55 23.92 -3.51
C LEU A 134 -2.55 22.39 -3.56
N ILE A 135 -2.18 21.74 -2.46
CA ILE A 135 -2.26 20.29 -2.29
C ILE A 135 -3.32 19.97 -1.25
N GLY A 136 -4.23 19.07 -1.61
CA GLY A 136 -5.27 18.55 -0.74
C GLY A 136 -4.97 17.12 -0.32
N THR A 137 -5.11 16.80 0.96
CA THR A 137 -4.93 15.44 1.49
C THR A 137 -6.13 15.05 2.34
N THR A 138 -6.62 13.83 2.11
CA THR A 138 -7.76 13.26 2.85
C THR A 138 -7.48 13.09 4.34
N ALA A 139 -8.55 13.01 5.12
CA ALA A 139 -8.49 12.93 6.56
C ALA A 139 -8.18 11.52 7.07
N GLU A 140 -8.88 10.54 6.49
CA GLU A 140 -8.78 9.11 6.76
C GLU A 140 -7.96 8.46 5.65
N GLY A 141 -7.01 7.62 6.05
CA GLY A 141 -6.21 6.81 5.14
C GLY A 141 -6.65 5.36 5.21
N ILE A 142 -6.01 4.53 4.40
CA ILE A 142 -6.20 3.07 4.47
C ILE A 142 -4.90 2.41 4.90
N LEU A 143 -4.98 1.37 5.72
CA LEU A 143 -3.83 0.57 6.10
C LEU A 143 -3.64 -0.60 5.12
N CYS A 144 -2.68 -0.44 4.22
CA CYS A 144 -2.25 -1.50 3.31
C CYS A 144 -1.21 -2.40 4.01
N HIS A 145 -1.56 -3.67 4.17
CA HIS A 145 -0.71 -4.73 4.73
C HIS A 145 -0.17 -5.61 3.60
N LYS A 146 1.15 -5.84 3.55
CA LYS A 146 1.84 -6.64 2.52
C LYS A 146 2.62 -7.79 3.16
N PRO A 147 1.93 -8.86 3.62
CA PRO A 147 2.55 -10.03 4.22
C PRO A 147 3.06 -11.02 3.17
N CYS A 148 3.70 -12.10 3.63
CA CYS A 148 4.00 -13.32 2.85
C CYS A 148 4.66 -13.04 1.49
N THR A 149 5.51 -12.01 1.44
CA THR A 149 6.09 -11.49 0.19
C THR A 149 7.55 -11.92 0.08
N VAL A 150 7.83 -12.82 -0.86
CA VAL A 150 9.18 -13.36 -1.09
C VAL A 150 10.19 -12.25 -1.41
N SER A 151 11.49 -12.54 -1.26
CA SER A 151 12.55 -11.60 -1.61
C SER A 151 12.41 -11.10 -3.05
N GLY A 152 12.22 -9.79 -3.19
CA GLY A 152 12.01 -9.12 -4.47
C GLY A 152 10.56 -9.18 -5.00
N GLY A 153 9.61 -9.59 -4.17
CA GLY A 153 8.17 -9.37 -4.38
C GLY A 153 7.70 -7.95 -3.99
N GLY A 154 8.63 -7.10 -3.54
CA GLY A 154 8.36 -5.68 -3.26
C GLY A 154 7.63 -5.42 -1.95
N LYS A 155 8.03 -6.07 -0.85
CA LYS A 155 7.46 -5.90 0.49
C LYS A 155 7.54 -4.44 0.97
N SER A 156 8.75 -3.88 1.07
CA SER A 156 8.97 -2.49 1.51
C SER A 156 8.54 -1.44 0.49
N GLU A 157 8.25 -1.83 -0.75
CA GLU A 157 7.76 -0.92 -1.81
C GLU A 157 6.37 -0.34 -1.49
N ILE A 158 5.60 -1.01 -0.61
CA ILE A 158 4.27 -0.55 -0.19
C ILE A 158 4.35 0.83 0.49
N SER A 159 5.42 1.08 1.26
CA SER A 159 5.62 2.31 2.02
C SER A 159 6.53 3.33 1.32
N LYS A 160 7.21 2.94 0.24
CA LYS A 160 8.07 3.86 -0.53
C LYS A 160 7.24 4.90 -1.29
N PRO A 161 7.74 6.13 -1.41
CA PRO A 161 7.06 7.17 -2.17
C PRO A 161 7.13 6.85 -3.67
N VAL A 162 6.02 7.03 -4.39
CA VAL A 162 5.99 6.82 -5.85
C VAL A 162 6.73 7.92 -6.62
N THR A 163 7.11 9.02 -5.95
CA THR A 163 7.75 10.20 -6.55
C THR A 163 9.03 9.88 -7.31
N ASP A 164 9.76 8.85 -6.91
CA ASP A 164 11.01 8.47 -7.59
C ASP A 164 10.75 7.78 -8.95
N ALA A 165 9.54 7.26 -9.16
CA ALA A 165 9.08 6.74 -10.44
C ALA A 165 8.35 7.79 -11.31
N VAL A 166 8.21 9.03 -10.82
CA VAL A 166 7.54 10.12 -11.51
C VAL A 166 8.55 11.00 -12.25
N ILE A 167 8.37 11.13 -13.56
CA ILE A 167 9.11 12.06 -14.42
C ILE A 167 8.21 13.21 -14.87
N GLN A 168 8.82 14.31 -15.28
CA GLN A 168 8.11 15.50 -15.73
C GLN A 168 8.40 15.76 -17.20
N GLY A 169 7.39 16.21 -17.93
CA GLY A 169 7.53 16.63 -19.32
C GLY A 169 6.54 17.74 -19.69
N PRO A 170 6.77 18.45 -20.79
CA PRO A 170 5.84 19.47 -21.28
C PRO A 170 4.52 18.82 -21.75
N VAL A 171 3.43 19.58 -21.69
CA VAL A 171 2.23 19.22 -22.46
C VAL A 171 2.50 19.56 -23.92
N ILE A 172 2.41 18.56 -24.79
CA ILE A 172 2.74 18.68 -26.21
C ILE A 172 1.49 18.91 -27.05
N VAL A 173 1.56 19.87 -27.98
CA VAL A 173 0.63 20.05 -29.10
C VAL A 173 1.36 19.83 -30.42
N ALA A 174 0.66 19.33 -31.44
CA ALA A 174 1.22 19.17 -32.78
C ALA A 174 1.06 20.48 -33.57
N ASP A 175 -0.16 21.01 -33.60
CA ASP A 175 -0.50 22.31 -34.17
C ASP A 175 -1.57 22.97 -33.30
N ILE A 176 -1.22 24.06 -32.62
CA ILE A 176 -2.09 24.69 -31.62
C ILE A 176 -3.47 25.06 -32.18
N LYS A 177 -3.56 25.51 -33.43
CA LYS A 177 -4.85 25.94 -34.02
C LYS A 177 -5.73 24.74 -34.30
N SER A 178 -5.21 23.78 -35.08
CA SER A 178 -5.93 22.56 -35.45
C SER A 178 -6.29 21.72 -34.22
N ASP A 179 -5.41 21.64 -33.23
CA ASP A 179 -5.65 20.82 -32.04
C ASP A 179 -6.72 21.44 -31.14
N MET A 180 -6.75 22.77 -30.96
CA MET A 180 -7.80 23.45 -30.20
C MET A 180 -9.16 23.43 -30.91
N GLU A 181 -9.19 23.34 -32.24
CA GLU A 181 -10.42 23.08 -33.01
C GLU A 181 -10.95 21.67 -32.75
N LYS A 182 -10.09 20.65 -32.73
CA LYS A 182 -10.50 19.28 -32.40
C LYS A 182 -11.01 19.17 -30.95
N VAL A 183 -10.37 19.87 -30.01
CA VAL A 183 -10.85 19.96 -28.61
C VAL A 183 -12.26 20.57 -28.57
N GLU A 184 -12.50 21.67 -29.27
CA GLU A 184 -13.83 22.30 -29.36
C GLU A 184 -14.89 21.32 -29.93
N GLN A 185 -14.55 20.57 -30.98
CA GLN A 185 -15.46 19.56 -31.56
C GLN A 185 -15.86 18.49 -30.54
N ILE A 186 -14.94 18.07 -29.66
CA ILE A 186 -15.23 17.12 -28.58
C ILE A 186 -16.16 17.75 -27.54
N LEU A 187 -15.95 19.02 -27.17
CA LEU A 187 -16.80 19.73 -26.21
C LEU A 187 -18.25 19.87 -26.71
N GLN A 188 -18.43 19.97 -28.03
CA GLN A 188 -19.72 20.11 -28.70
C GLN A 188 -20.37 18.78 -29.08
N HIS A 189 -19.68 17.65 -28.88
CA HIS A 189 -20.22 16.32 -29.19
C HIS A 189 -21.39 15.98 -28.25
N ASP A 190 -22.45 15.38 -28.79
CA ASP A 190 -23.59 14.92 -28.00
C ASP A 190 -23.27 13.58 -27.33
N PHE A 191 -23.20 13.59 -26.00
CA PHE A 191 -22.90 12.42 -25.19
C PHE A 191 -24.14 11.67 -24.68
N SER A 192 -25.36 12.15 -24.99
CA SER A 192 -26.61 11.64 -24.40
C SER A 192 -26.93 10.21 -24.84
N SER A 193 -26.55 9.82 -26.05
CA SER A 193 -26.86 8.52 -26.67
C SER A 193 -25.78 7.46 -26.49
N ARG A 194 -24.73 7.73 -25.72
CA ARG A 194 -23.51 6.90 -25.68
C ARG A 194 -23.66 5.53 -25.00
N PHE A 195 -24.62 5.39 -24.09
CA PHE A 195 -24.73 4.19 -23.26
C PHE A 195 -25.35 3.02 -24.05
N SER A 196 -24.87 1.80 -23.80
CA SER A 196 -25.52 0.58 -24.30
C SER A 196 -26.86 0.33 -23.60
N ASP A 197 -26.99 0.76 -22.35
CA ASP A 197 -28.23 0.76 -21.58
C ASP A 197 -28.94 2.11 -21.73
N SER A 198 -30.08 2.12 -22.41
CA SER A 198 -30.86 3.33 -22.72
C SER A 198 -31.54 3.97 -21.51
N GLN A 199 -31.57 3.30 -20.35
CA GLN A 199 -32.10 3.87 -19.11
C GLN A 199 -31.07 4.77 -18.39
N ARG A 200 -29.77 4.60 -18.67
CA ARG A 200 -28.72 5.44 -18.10
C ARG A 200 -28.69 6.80 -18.76
N LYS A 201 -28.68 7.86 -17.94
CA LYS A 201 -28.55 9.26 -18.38
C LYS A 201 -27.46 9.99 -17.60
N ASP A 202 -26.73 10.86 -18.29
CA ASP A 202 -25.72 11.75 -17.71
C ASP A 202 -25.49 12.92 -18.66
N ASP A 203 -26.15 14.04 -18.34
CA ASP A 203 -26.27 15.23 -19.20
C ASP A 203 -25.29 16.36 -18.80
N ARG A 204 -24.40 16.10 -17.84
CA ARG A 204 -23.42 17.09 -17.36
C ARG A 204 -22.43 17.43 -18.47
N ALA A 205 -22.28 18.70 -18.84
CA ALA A 205 -21.30 19.13 -19.83
C ALA A 205 -19.85 18.88 -19.36
N ILE A 206 -18.89 18.73 -20.29
CA ILE A 206 -17.46 18.49 -19.97
C ILE A 206 -16.92 19.56 -19.02
N LEU A 207 -17.10 20.83 -19.35
CA LEU A 207 -16.55 21.96 -18.57
C LEU A 207 -17.41 22.33 -17.34
N SER A 208 -18.55 21.68 -17.11
CA SER A 208 -19.39 21.96 -15.94
C SER A 208 -18.64 21.73 -14.63
N PRO A 209 -18.69 22.65 -13.65
CA PRO A 209 -18.12 22.44 -12.31
C PRO A 209 -18.63 21.17 -11.63
N GLU A 210 -19.85 20.73 -11.94
CA GLU A 210 -20.47 19.51 -11.40
C GLU A 210 -19.88 18.20 -11.99
N ARG A 211 -19.06 18.32 -13.04
CA ARG A 211 -18.38 17.19 -13.68
C ARG A 211 -16.90 17.19 -13.31
N SER A 212 -16.47 16.18 -12.56
CA SER A 212 -15.06 16.03 -12.17
C SER A 212 -14.15 15.64 -13.34
N LEU A 213 -12.85 15.93 -13.24
CA LEU A 213 -11.85 15.51 -14.22
C LEU A 213 -11.87 13.98 -14.43
N GLY A 214 -11.95 13.20 -13.35
CA GLY A 214 -12.08 11.73 -13.44
C GLY A 214 -13.31 11.28 -14.23
N SER A 215 -14.46 11.97 -14.09
CA SER A 215 -15.65 11.68 -14.88
C SER A 215 -15.46 12.01 -16.38
N VAL A 216 -14.68 13.04 -16.70
CA VAL A 216 -14.31 13.36 -18.10
C VAL A 216 -13.34 12.32 -18.67
N ILE A 217 -12.38 11.83 -17.88
CA ILE A 217 -11.49 10.72 -18.29
C ILE A 217 -12.30 9.47 -18.59
N LYS A 218 -13.24 9.10 -17.70
CA LYS A 218 -14.16 7.97 -17.94
C LYS A 218 -15.03 8.17 -19.18
N LEU A 219 -15.52 9.39 -19.42
CA LEU A 219 -16.28 9.73 -20.63
C LEU A 219 -15.46 9.46 -21.89
N LEU A 220 -14.20 9.87 -21.91
CA LEU A 220 -13.34 9.80 -23.09
C LEU A 220 -12.50 8.52 -23.19
N THR A 221 -12.80 7.50 -22.38
CA THR A 221 -12.12 6.21 -22.39
C THR A 221 -13.08 5.09 -22.84
N PRO A 222 -12.74 4.30 -23.88
CA PRO A 222 -13.63 3.26 -24.41
C PRO A 222 -14.16 2.26 -23.36
N SER A 223 -15.39 1.79 -23.56
CA SER A 223 -16.05 0.81 -22.71
C SER A 223 -17.00 -0.07 -23.52
N ASN A 224 -16.62 -1.33 -23.78
CA ASN A 224 -17.49 -2.29 -24.48
C ASN A 224 -18.73 -2.69 -23.65
N LYS A 225 -18.72 -2.44 -22.33
CA LYS A 225 -19.82 -2.76 -21.41
C LYS A 225 -20.78 -1.60 -21.20
N ASP A 226 -20.24 -0.40 -21.01
CA ASP A 226 -21.06 0.79 -20.71
C ASP A 226 -21.50 1.52 -21.97
N TYR A 227 -20.70 1.51 -23.02
CA TYR A 227 -20.95 2.30 -24.22
C TYR A 227 -21.25 1.44 -25.44
N ASN A 228 -22.10 1.98 -26.32
CA ASN A 228 -22.40 1.34 -27.60
C ASN A 228 -21.18 1.40 -28.54
N GLU A 229 -21.20 0.55 -29.55
CA GLU A 229 -20.05 0.39 -30.46
C GLU A 229 -19.81 1.65 -31.32
N ASP A 230 -20.85 2.37 -31.72
CA ASP A 230 -20.72 3.63 -32.47
C ASP A 230 -19.94 4.68 -31.67
N TYR A 231 -20.25 4.82 -30.38
CA TYR A 231 -19.54 5.73 -29.48
C TYR A 231 -18.11 5.25 -29.21
N ASN A 232 -17.89 3.95 -29.02
CA ASN A 232 -16.54 3.42 -28.84
C ASN A 232 -15.68 3.58 -30.11
N ALA A 233 -16.26 3.42 -31.30
CA ALA A 233 -15.59 3.69 -32.57
C ALA A 233 -15.21 5.17 -32.71
N TRP A 234 -16.10 6.08 -32.32
CA TRP A 234 -15.77 7.50 -32.23
C TRP A 234 -14.66 7.77 -31.21
N LEU A 235 -14.73 7.20 -30.01
CA LEU A 235 -13.67 7.35 -29.00
C LEU A 235 -12.31 6.84 -29.49
N ARG A 236 -12.29 5.78 -30.30
CA ARG A 236 -11.06 5.23 -30.90
C ARG A 236 -10.53 6.12 -32.03
N SER A 237 -11.38 6.87 -32.73
CA SER A 237 -10.95 7.80 -33.79
C SER A 237 -10.32 9.08 -33.24
N VAL A 238 -10.65 9.48 -32.01
CA VAL A 238 -10.05 10.64 -31.35
C VAL A 238 -8.61 10.33 -30.89
N PRO A 239 -7.59 11.05 -31.37
CA PRO A 239 -6.20 10.84 -30.95
C PRO A 239 -6.00 11.04 -29.45
N GLN A 240 -5.15 10.22 -28.82
CA GLN A 240 -4.95 10.27 -27.36
C GLN A 240 -4.44 11.62 -26.87
N TYR A 241 -3.47 12.22 -27.57
CA TYR A 241 -2.94 13.54 -27.20
C TYR A 241 -4.03 14.64 -27.26
N ILE A 242 -5.03 14.52 -28.14
CA ILE A 242 -6.17 15.46 -28.17
C ILE A 242 -7.07 15.27 -26.94
N LYS A 243 -7.29 14.03 -26.49
CA LYS A 243 -8.01 13.77 -25.22
C LYS A 243 -7.25 14.37 -24.04
N GLU A 244 -5.92 14.27 -24.04
CA GLU A 244 -5.10 14.92 -23.02
C GLU A 244 -5.30 16.43 -23.00
N LEU A 245 -5.41 17.09 -24.16
CA LEU A 245 -5.74 18.52 -24.23
C LEU A 245 -7.12 18.85 -23.67
N VAL A 246 -8.12 17.98 -23.84
CA VAL A 246 -9.43 18.13 -23.18
C VAL A 246 -9.29 18.07 -21.66
N PHE A 247 -8.45 17.17 -21.13
CA PHE A 247 -8.19 17.05 -19.69
C PHE A 247 -7.44 18.26 -19.14
N VAL A 248 -6.47 18.78 -19.90
CA VAL A 248 -5.74 20.01 -19.59
C VAL A 248 -6.71 21.19 -19.55
N LEU A 249 -7.55 21.36 -20.58
CA LEU A 249 -8.57 22.39 -20.60
C LEU A 249 -9.49 22.25 -19.39
N LYS A 250 -10.05 21.05 -19.14
CA LYS A 250 -10.93 20.82 -17.99
C LYS A 250 -10.28 21.21 -16.65
N ARG A 251 -8.98 20.97 -16.53
CA ARG A 251 -8.23 21.28 -15.31
C ARG A 251 -8.04 22.78 -15.08
N TYR A 252 -7.67 23.52 -16.12
CA TYR A 252 -7.35 24.94 -16.00
C TYR A 252 -8.55 25.87 -16.27
N TYR A 253 -9.65 25.33 -16.81
CA TYR A 253 -10.85 26.10 -17.12
C TYR A 253 -11.45 26.71 -15.86
N ILE A 254 -11.60 28.04 -15.91
CA ILE A 254 -12.44 28.79 -14.98
C ILE A 254 -13.72 29.25 -15.70
N PRO A 255 -14.89 29.25 -15.03
CA PRO A 255 -16.17 29.58 -15.64
C PRO A 255 -16.20 30.93 -16.39
N GLU A 256 -15.42 31.90 -15.92
CA GLU A 256 -15.31 33.26 -16.47
C GLU A 256 -14.76 33.29 -17.89
N TRP A 257 -13.94 32.29 -18.28
CA TRP A 257 -13.43 32.18 -19.66
C TRP A 257 -14.56 31.96 -20.68
N GLY A 258 -15.67 31.36 -20.26
CA GLY A 258 -16.81 31.09 -21.13
C GLY A 258 -16.40 30.43 -22.45
N LYS A 259 -16.75 31.05 -23.57
CA LYS A 259 -16.41 30.59 -24.93
C LYS A 259 -15.02 31.04 -25.41
N GLN A 260 -14.33 31.90 -24.67
CA GLN A 260 -13.03 32.48 -25.04
C GLN A 260 -11.83 31.69 -24.49
N TRP A 261 -12.07 30.50 -23.93
CA TRP A 261 -11.03 29.66 -23.31
C TRP A 261 -9.80 29.41 -24.20
N LYS A 262 -9.94 29.41 -25.54
CA LYS A 262 -8.82 29.21 -26.47
C LYS A 262 -7.74 30.29 -26.37
N GLU A 263 -8.13 31.53 -26.05
CA GLU A 263 -7.20 32.67 -25.98
C GLU A 263 -6.16 32.51 -24.86
N HIS A 264 -6.49 31.71 -23.84
CA HIS A 264 -5.60 31.41 -22.72
C HIS A 264 -4.52 30.40 -23.08
N PHE A 265 -4.70 29.61 -24.15
CA PHE A 265 -3.76 28.56 -24.55
C PHE A 265 -2.88 29.00 -25.72
N THR A 266 -1.57 28.98 -25.53
CA THR A 266 -0.59 29.47 -26.51
C THR A 266 0.63 28.56 -26.62
N VAL A 267 1.49 28.82 -27.60
CA VAL A 267 2.82 28.18 -27.73
C VAL A 267 3.85 29.26 -27.99
N ASP A 268 5.11 28.98 -27.65
CA ASP A 268 6.21 29.86 -28.02
C ASP A 268 6.42 29.89 -29.53
N MET A 269 6.91 31.02 -30.01
CA MET A 269 7.30 31.17 -31.40
C MET A 269 8.81 30.89 -31.49
N ILE A 270 9.20 29.74 -32.04
CA ILE A 270 10.61 29.28 -32.12
C ILE A 270 11.08 29.34 -33.58
N ASN A 271 12.09 30.16 -33.88
CA ASN A 271 12.71 30.27 -35.21
C ASN A 271 11.72 30.51 -36.38
N GLY A 272 10.75 31.40 -36.21
CA GLY A 272 9.69 31.64 -37.20
C GLY A 272 8.49 30.66 -37.19
N LYS A 273 8.50 29.60 -36.37
CA LYS A 273 7.42 28.59 -36.32
C LYS A 273 6.81 28.41 -34.92
N PRO A 274 5.50 28.15 -34.80
CA PRO A 274 4.90 27.74 -33.53
C PRO A 274 5.62 26.52 -32.96
N GLY A 275 6.00 26.59 -31.69
CA GLY A 275 6.55 25.48 -30.94
C GLY A 275 5.48 24.48 -30.53
N ASN A 276 5.91 23.43 -29.84
CA ASN A 276 5.05 22.30 -29.46
C ASN A 276 4.72 22.26 -27.96
N GLU A 277 5.33 23.12 -27.14
CA GLU A 277 5.07 23.17 -25.70
C GLU A 277 3.89 24.09 -25.41
N LEU A 278 2.81 23.51 -24.90
CA LEU A 278 1.60 24.23 -24.56
C LEU A 278 1.80 25.14 -23.35
N LYS A 279 1.26 26.36 -23.44
CA LYS A 279 1.20 27.34 -22.37
C LYS A 279 -0.24 27.65 -22.01
N CYS A 280 -0.48 28.01 -20.74
CA CYS A 280 -1.69 28.67 -20.28
C CYS A 280 -1.31 30.02 -19.67
N ASP A 281 -1.87 31.13 -20.16
CA ASP A 281 -1.57 32.49 -19.71
C ASP A 281 -0.05 32.76 -19.64
N ASN A 282 0.65 32.41 -20.73
CA ASN A 282 2.10 32.51 -20.92
C ASN A 282 2.98 31.64 -19.98
N ARG A 283 2.37 30.71 -19.22
CA ARG A 283 3.10 29.74 -18.39
C ARG A 283 3.19 28.39 -19.08
N LYS A 284 4.39 27.84 -19.20
CA LYS A 284 4.59 26.48 -19.76
C LYS A 284 3.87 25.45 -18.89
N LEU A 285 3.04 24.63 -19.51
CA LEU A 285 2.34 23.55 -18.84
C LEU A 285 3.23 22.32 -18.75
N VAL A 286 3.37 21.81 -17.52
CA VAL A 286 4.13 20.60 -17.21
C VAL A 286 3.15 19.53 -16.79
N THR A 287 3.38 18.31 -17.26
CA THR A 287 2.68 17.12 -16.82
C THR A 287 3.63 16.14 -16.16
N ASN A 288 3.06 15.32 -15.28
CA ASN A 288 3.77 14.24 -14.65
C ASN A 288 3.47 12.95 -15.42
N TYR A 289 4.49 12.12 -15.62
CA TYR A 289 4.37 10.75 -16.13
C TYR A 289 4.94 9.80 -15.09
N MET A 290 4.43 8.58 -15.05
CA MET A 290 4.99 7.51 -14.23
C MET A 290 5.44 6.37 -15.13
N ARG A 291 6.59 5.76 -14.80
CA ARG A 291 7.04 4.51 -15.43
C ARG A 291 6.16 3.35 -14.95
N VAL A 292 5.70 2.52 -15.89
CA VAL A 292 5.03 1.25 -15.60
C VAL A 292 5.59 0.17 -16.54
N GLY A 293 6.73 -0.39 -16.14
CA GLY A 293 7.47 -1.41 -16.87
C GLY A 293 8.30 -0.88 -18.03
N PHE A 294 8.85 -1.82 -18.79
CA PHE A 294 9.83 -1.57 -19.85
C PHE A 294 9.34 -2.15 -21.19
N GLN A 295 9.84 -1.61 -22.30
CA GLN A 295 9.73 -2.21 -23.63
C GLN A 295 10.86 -3.22 -23.85
N ASP A 296 10.78 -4.00 -24.94
CA ASP A 296 11.73 -5.06 -25.28
C ASP A 296 13.17 -4.56 -25.45
N ASP A 297 13.35 -3.29 -25.85
CA ASP A 297 14.65 -2.62 -25.98
C ASP A 297 15.16 -2.00 -24.67
N GLY A 298 14.43 -2.19 -23.56
CA GLY A 298 14.75 -1.64 -22.25
C GLY A 298 14.29 -0.20 -22.04
N LEU A 299 13.61 0.42 -23.01
CA LEU A 299 13.05 1.77 -22.84
C LEU A 299 11.89 1.77 -21.84
N TRP A 300 11.73 2.89 -21.14
CA TRP A 300 10.66 3.04 -20.15
C TRP A 300 9.29 3.15 -20.84
N ARG A 301 8.30 2.42 -20.33
CA ARG A 301 6.88 2.65 -20.66
C ARG A 301 6.34 3.72 -19.71
N THR A 302 6.12 4.92 -20.22
CA THR A 302 5.73 6.09 -19.41
C THR A 302 4.30 6.50 -19.70
N PHE A 303 3.53 6.78 -18.64
CA PHE A 303 2.10 7.07 -18.74
C PHE A 303 1.76 8.37 -18.02
N GLY A 304 0.98 9.23 -18.68
CA GLY A 304 0.58 10.51 -18.12
C GLY A 304 -0.30 10.34 -16.90
N LEU A 305 0.12 10.91 -15.77
CA LEU A 305 -0.67 10.97 -14.55
C LEU A 305 -1.78 12.01 -14.67
N ARG A 306 -2.84 11.78 -13.91
CA ARG A 306 -3.94 12.73 -13.77
C ARG A 306 -3.45 14.11 -13.33
N LYS A 307 -4.01 15.15 -13.93
CA LYS A 307 -3.61 16.54 -13.64
C LYS A 307 -3.97 16.99 -12.22
N ASP A 308 -4.92 16.30 -11.59
CA ASP A 308 -5.31 16.47 -10.19
C ASP A 308 -4.71 15.40 -9.27
N PHE A 309 -3.87 14.49 -9.78
CA PHE A 309 -3.18 13.50 -8.96
C PHE A 309 -1.98 14.13 -8.26
N ASN A 310 -1.88 13.87 -6.96
CA ASN A 310 -0.64 14.00 -6.21
C ASN A 310 -0.34 12.66 -5.52
N PRO A 311 0.92 12.19 -5.45
CA PRO A 311 1.30 11.01 -4.68
C PRO A 311 0.64 11.00 -3.29
N ALA A 312 0.16 9.83 -2.87
CA ALA A 312 -0.40 9.69 -1.53
C ALA A 312 0.67 9.96 -0.47
N ILE A 313 0.25 10.51 0.67
CA ILE A 313 1.10 10.58 1.85
C ILE A 313 1.10 9.19 2.47
N LYS A 314 2.28 8.62 2.67
CA LYS A 314 2.46 7.27 3.22
C LYS A 314 3.21 7.36 4.53
N GLN A 315 2.65 6.75 5.56
CA GLN A 315 3.33 6.51 6.82
C GLN A 315 3.62 5.02 6.93
N SER A 316 4.91 4.64 6.96
CA SER A 316 5.31 3.24 7.16
C SER A 316 4.90 2.81 8.57
N LEU A 317 4.09 1.76 8.67
CA LEU A 317 3.68 1.14 9.93
C LEU A 317 4.33 -0.22 10.15
N GLU A 318 4.90 -0.82 9.11
CA GLU A 318 5.59 -2.10 9.12
C GLU A 318 6.72 -2.10 8.08
N ASP A 319 7.68 -3.03 8.20
CA ASP A 319 8.74 -3.22 7.21
C ASP A 319 9.24 -4.68 7.15
N ASP A 320 9.56 -5.28 8.29
CA ASP A 320 10.16 -6.63 8.32
C ASP A 320 9.79 -7.54 9.50
N ILE A 321 9.60 -6.99 10.70
CA ILE A 321 9.17 -7.74 11.89
C ILE A 321 7.92 -7.08 12.44
N THR A 322 6.77 -7.70 12.18
CA THR A 322 5.46 -7.22 12.63
C THR A 322 4.90 -8.18 13.66
N ALA A 323 4.37 -7.66 14.75
CA ALA A 323 3.44 -8.37 15.62
C ALA A 323 2.02 -7.92 15.30
N SER A 324 1.07 -8.85 15.26
CA SER A 324 -0.32 -8.53 14.99
C SER A 324 -1.27 -9.30 15.88
N VAL A 325 -2.49 -8.77 16.06
CA VAL A 325 -3.57 -9.39 16.82
C VAL A 325 -4.89 -9.23 16.10
N VAL A 326 -5.80 -10.18 16.31
CA VAL A 326 -7.17 -10.14 15.77
C VAL A 326 -8.16 -10.12 16.93
N VAL A 327 -9.07 -9.14 16.89
CA VAL A 327 -10.06 -8.92 17.96
C VAL A 327 -11.45 -8.69 17.36
N ALA A 328 -12.50 -9.04 18.10
CA ALA A 328 -13.86 -8.72 17.71
C ALA A 328 -14.08 -7.20 17.74
N SER A 329 -14.69 -6.63 16.70
CA SER A 329 -14.91 -5.18 16.62
C SER A 329 -16.05 -4.68 17.50
N GLY A 330 -16.98 -5.55 17.90
CA GLY A 330 -18.15 -5.19 18.72
C GLY A 330 -17.81 -4.57 20.08
N ASP A 331 -16.61 -4.84 20.59
CA ASP A 331 -16.12 -4.31 21.87
C ASP A 331 -15.30 -3.03 21.72
N LEU A 332 -15.14 -2.51 20.49
CA LEU A 332 -14.28 -1.37 20.19
C LEU A 332 -15.10 -0.11 19.88
N GLU A 333 -15.00 0.88 20.75
CA GLU A 333 -15.54 2.21 20.48
C GLU A 333 -14.70 2.96 19.44
N GLY A 334 -15.34 3.68 18.51
CA GLY A 334 -14.65 4.53 17.53
C GLY A 334 -14.01 3.79 16.34
N VAL A 335 -14.27 2.48 16.19
CA VAL A 335 -14.03 1.76 14.94
C VAL A 335 -15.10 2.15 13.91
N MET A 336 -14.70 2.26 12.64
CA MET A 336 -15.62 2.69 11.57
C MET A 336 -16.78 1.67 11.41
N PRO A 337 -18.00 2.13 11.06
CA PRO A 337 -19.19 1.27 11.01
C PRO A 337 -19.10 0.05 10.08
N ASP A 338 -18.30 0.13 9.02
CA ASP A 338 -18.05 -0.93 8.05
C ASP A 338 -17.29 -2.13 8.64
N HIS A 339 -16.44 -1.89 9.64
CA HIS A 339 -15.73 -2.95 10.38
C HIS A 339 -16.54 -3.55 11.54
N SER A 340 -17.71 -2.99 11.87
CA SER A 340 -18.49 -3.34 13.08
C SER A 340 -19.06 -4.77 13.11
N GLN A 341 -19.02 -5.51 12.01
CA GLN A 341 -19.59 -6.87 11.91
C GLN A 341 -18.55 -8.01 11.79
N ARG A 342 -17.25 -7.69 11.80
CA ARG A 342 -16.16 -8.66 11.63
C ARG A 342 -15.09 -8.47 12.70
N SER A 343 -14.19 -9.43 12.85
CA SER A 343 -12.97 -9.15 13.60
C SER A 343 -12.09 -8.18 12.82
N VAL A 344 -11.26 -7.43 13.52
CA VAL A 344 -10.31 -6.49 12.93
C VAL A 344 -8.88 -6.88 13.31
N LYS A 345 -7.94 -6.60 12.42
CA LYS A 345 -6.52 -6.89 12.63
C LYS A 345 -5.77 -5.61 12.96
N PHE A 346 -5.02 -5.66 14.05
CA PHE A 346 -4.10 -4.61 14.49
C PHE A 346 -2.67 -5.03 14.25
N LEU A 347 -1.81 -4.07 13.97
CA LEU A 347 -0.41 -4.28 13.63
C LEU A 347 0.49 -3.41 14.49
N GLN A 348 1.66 -3.93 14.82
CA GLN A 348 2.71 -3.20 15.51
C GLN A 348 4.06 -3.63 14.95
N ASN A 349 4.83 -2.66 14.45
CA ASN A 349 6.23 -2.90 14.11
C ASN A 349 7.05 -3.07 15.39
N CYS A 350 7.81 -4.17 15.45
CA CYS A 350 8.66 -4.54 16.57
C CYS A 350 10.01 -3.81 16.58
N GLU A 351 10.36 -3.13 15.48
CA GLU A 351 11.65 -2.50 15.27
C GLU A 351 11.60 -0.99 15.53
N TYR A 352 12.69 -0.44 16.08
CA TYR A 352 12.92 1.00 16.19
C TYR A 352 13.65 1.57 14.96
N ARG A 353 14.48 0.74 14.31
CA ARG A 353 15.28 1.08 13.13
C ARG A 353 15.18 -0.05 12.11
N PHE A 354 15.09 0.29 10.83
CA PHE A 354 15.00 -0.67 9.72
C PHE A 354 16.38 -0.95 9.15
N PHE A 355 16.73 -2.23 9.01
CA PHE A 355 18.03 -2.65 8.48
C PHE A 355 18.01 -2.72 6.95
N GLN A 356 17.98 -1.54 6.33
CA GLN A 356 17.79 -1.35 4.90
C GLN A 356 18.94 -1.92 4.07
N ARG A 357 18.61 -2.37 2.85
CA ARG A 357 19.57 -2.71 1.79
C ARG A 357 19.33 -1.77 0.61
N PRO A 358 20.09 -0.66 0.50
CA PRO A 358 19.87 0.33 -0.56
C PRO A 358 20.52 -0.14 -1.86
N ASP A 359 19.88 -1.07 -2.57
CA ASP A 359 20.41 -1.67 -3.80
C ASP A 359 20.63 -0.61 -4.90
N ASP A 360 19.75 0.40 -4.98
CA ASP A 360 19.78 1.42 -6.04
C ASP A 360 20.67 2.62 -5.70
N ALA A 361 21.09 2.79 -4.44
CA ALA A 361 21.92 3.93 -4.01
C ALA A 361 23.34 3.90 -4.57
N ILE A 362 23.76 2.79 -5.19
CA ILE A 362 25.00 2.74 -5.95
C ILE A 362 24.96 3.68 -7.18
N ILE A 363 23.76 3.97 -7.69
CA ILE A 363 23.52 4.93 -8.76
C ILE A 363 23.37 6.31 -8.10
N ARG A 364 24.36 7.17 -8.31
CA ARG A 364 24.44 8.51 -7.71
C ARG A 364 23.16 9.32 -8.00
N GLY A 365 22.56 9.87 -6.94
CA GLY A 365 21.36 10.72 -7.02
C GLY A 365 20.04 9.99 -7.23
N TYR A 366 20.05 8.67 -7.41
CA TYR A 366 18.84 7.89 -7.67
C TYR A 366 18.03 7.65 -6.39
N ASP A 367 18.62 6.97 -5.40
CA ASP A 367 17.99 6.73 -4.11
C ASP A 367 18.24 7.91 -3.16
N LYS A 368 17.43 8.95 -3.33
CA LYS A 368 17.54 10.21 -2.58
C LYS A 368 17.37 10.02 -1.08
N LEU A 369 16.54 9.05 -0.67
CA LEU A 369 16.31 8.75 0.73
C LEU A 369 17.56 8.11 1.34
N ALA A 370 18.11 7.06 0.71
CA ALA A 370 19.31 6.41 1.21
C ALA A 370 20.51 7.37 1.24
N GLU A 371 20.69 8.23 0.23
CA GLU A 371 21.76 9.23 0.25
C GLU A 371 21.58 10.25 1.38
N SER A 372 20.35 10.75 1.56
CA SER A 372 20.05 11.69 2.64
C SER A 372 20.24 11.06 4.01
N GLU A 373 19.88 9.79 4.19
CA GLU A 373 20.01 9.10 5.46
C GLU A 373 21.46 8.71 5.72
N LEU A 374 22.20 8.17 4.75
CA LEU A 374 23.63 7.84 4.90
C LEU A 374 24.48 9.08 5.21
N ALA A 375 24.09 10.24 4.70
CA ALA A 375 24.77 11.52 4.99
C ALA A 375 24.56 12.03 6.43
N GLN A 376 23.59 11.49 7.18
CA GLN A 376 23.33 11.90 8.56
C GLN A 376 24.31 11.28 9.56
N THR A 377 24.39 11.89 10.74
CA THR A 377 25.17 11.38 11.88
C THR A 377 24.36 10.40 12.74
N GLY A 378 25.03 9.55 13.53
CA GLY A 378 24.36 8.61 14.46
C GLY A 378 23.80 7.33 13.81
N ASN A 379 24.18 7.08 12.56
CA ASN A 379 23.83 5.87 11.83
C ASN A 379 24.72 4.69 12.20
N PHE A 380 24.14 3.49 12.19
CA PHE A 380 24.90 2.25 12.12
C PHE A 380 24.97 1.84 10.66
N ILE A 381 26.18 1.66 10.13
CA ILE A 381 26.43 1.37 8.72
C ILE A 381 27.30 0.12 8.64
N SER A 382 27.01 -0.75 7.67
CA SER A 382 27.75 -1.99 7.43
C SER A 382 27.89 -2.23 5.93
N ASN A 383 28.98 -2.86 5.52
CA ASN A 383 29.24 -3.24 4.12
C ASN A 383 29.39 -2.04 3.16
N PHE A 384 29.97 -0.93 3.62
CA PHE A 384 30.47 0.17 2.80
C PHE A 384 31.99 0.28 2.93
N GLU A 385 32.66 0.84 1.91
CA GLU A 385 34.08 1.15 2.00
C GLU A 385 34.33 2.29 3.01
N PRO A 386 35.36 2.18 3.86
CA PRO A 386 35.77 3.25 4.77
C PRO A 386 36.65 4.27 4.02
N LEU A 387 36.02 5.27 3.40
CA LEU A 387 36.71 6.29 2.61
C LEU A 387 37.39 7.33 3.51
N GLU A 388 38.55 7.84 3.09
CA GLU A 388 39.35 8.87 3.77
C GLU A 388 39.33 10.21 3.01
N GLN A 389 39.98 11.24 3.57
CA GLN A 389 39.97 12.60 3.00
C GLN A 389 40.43 12.66 1.53
N ASP A 390 41.42 11.85 1.14
CA ASP A 390 41.93 11.86 -0.25
C ASP A 390 40.94 11.24 -1.23
N ASP A 391 40.18 10.21 -0.83
CA ASP A 391 39.07 9.67 -1.63
C ASP A 391 37.98 10.74 -1.83
N ALA A 392 37.70 11.55 -0.80
CA ALA A 392 36.75 12.66 -0.92
C ALA A 392 37.22 13.72 -1.92
N LYS A 393 38.53 14.01 -1.96
CA LYS A 393 39.11 14.93 -2.97
C LYS A 393 38.99 14.34 -4.37
N GLU A 394 39.30 13.05 -4.56
CA GLU A 394 39.15 12.35 -5.84
C GLU A 394 37.70 12.37 -6.35
N ILE A 395 36.73 12.12 -5.45
CA ILE A 395 35.30 12.20 -5.79
C ILE A 395 34.92 13.62 -6.26
N ILE A 396 35.45 14.68 -5.64
CA ILE A 396 35.18 16.07 -6.04
C ILE A 396 35.88 16.44 -7.36
N GLU A 397 37.07 15.92 -7.60
CA GLU A 397 37.81 16.10 -8.85
C GLU A 397 37.07 15.48 -10.05
N ASP A 398 36.32 14.38 -9.84
CA ASP A 398 35.26 13.91 -10.75
C ASP A 398 34.03 14.82 -10.67
N ALA A 399 34.18 16.05 -11.17
CA ALA A 399 33.14 17.07 -11.05
C ALA A 399 31.79 16.62 -11.66
N ILE A 400 31.80 15.89 -12.78
CA ILE A 400 30.56 15.40 -13.42
C ILE A 400 29.86 14.45 -12.47
N GLY A 401 30.56 13.44 -11.99
CA GLY A 401 29.98 12.43 -11.12
C GLY A 401 29.67 12.93 -9.70
N TYR A 402 30.37 13.95 -9.20
CA TYR A 402 30.05 14.60 -7.92
C TYR A 402 28.68 15.29 -7.96
N TYR A 403 28.36 15.99 -9.05
CA TYR A 403 27.07 16.68 -9.20
C TYR A 403 25.90 15.74 -9.50
N GLU A 404 26.14 14.44 -9.72
CA GLU A 404 25.07 13.43 -9.78
C GLU A 404 24.54 13.07 -8.39
N TYR A 405 25.34 13.18 -7.32
CA TYR A 405 24.86 12.95 -5.96
C TYR A 405 23.77 13.97 -5.57
N THR A 406 22.92 13.59 -4.62
CA THR A 406 22.04 14.54 -3.94
C THR A 406 22.83 15.51 -3.06
N GLN A 407 22.24 16.68 -2.77
CA GLN A 407 22.87 17.71 -1.95
C GLN A 407 23.39 17.20 -0.60
N PRO A 408 22.67 16.36 0.18
CA PRO A 408 23.19 15.82 1.43
C PRO A 408 24.48 15.01 1.28
N MET A 409 24.59 14.19 0.24
CA MET A 409 25.79 13.39 0.00
C MET A 409 26.94 14.25 -0.53
N GLN A 410 26.66 15.24 -1.39
CA GLN A 410 27.64 16.26 -1.80
C GLN A 410 28.22 16.99 -0.58
N ASP A 411 27.36 17.42 0.35
CA ASP A 411 27.77 18.12 1.57
C ASP A 411 28.64 17.23 2.47
N LEU A 412 28.31 15.94 2.59
CA LEU A 412 29.13 14.96 3.33
C LEU A 412 30.53 14.83 2.70
N VAL A 413 30.60 14.60 1.38
CA VAL A 413 31.87 14.46 0.65
C VAL A 413 32.71 15.73 0.76
N LYS A 414 32.11 16.91 0.59
CA LYS A 414 32.78 18.20 0.72
C LYS A 414 33.28 18.46 2.15
N SER A 415 32.51 18.07 3.16
CA SER A 415 32.96 18.13 4.54
C SER A 415 34.14 17.19 4.78
N ALA A 416 34.13 15.99 4.19
CA ALA A 416 35.21 15.01 4.32
C ALA A 416 36.50 15.44 3.62
N SER A 417 36.43 16.17 2.50
CA SER A 417 37.61 16.63 1.75
C SER A 417 38.37 17.78 2.43
N THR A 418 37.69 18.52 3.31
CA THR A 418 38.25 19.70 4.01
C THR A 418 38.43 19.50 5.51
N GLY A 419 37.77 18.51 6.10
CA GLY A 419 37.85 18.20 7.53
C GLY A 419 38.92 17.18 7.87
N ASP A 420 39.47 17.29 9.09
CA ASP A 420 40.42 16.30 9.64
C ASP A 420 39.72 15.23 10.49
N LYS A 421 38.43 15.40 10.80
CA LYS A 421 37.61 14.48 11.61
C LYS A 421 36.14 14.47 11.15
N PRO A 422 35.45 13.31 11.19
CA PRO A 422 36.01 11.97 11.45
C PRO A 422 36.98 11.52 10.35
N LYS A 423 37.90 10.60 10.67
CA LYS A 423 38.91 10.11 9.72
C LYS A 423 38.28 9.42 8.50
N PHE A 424 37.14 8.76 8.72
CA PHE A 424 36.44 7.98 7.70
C PHE A 424 35.04 8.53 7.45
N PHE A 425 34.60 8.42 6.20
CA PHE A 425 33.22 8.60 5.79
C PHE A 425 32.80 7.45 4.86
N VAL A 426 31.53 7.41 4.48
CA VAL A 426 31.00 6.47 3.49
C VAL A 426 30.28 7.23 2.39
N SER A 427 30.19 6.63 1.22
CA SER A 427 29.44 7.14 0.09
C SER A 427 28.46 6.09 -0.41
N SER A 428 27.27 6.52 -0.84
CA SER A 428 26.24 5.64 -1.41
C SER A 428 26.76 4.82 -2.59
N ALA A 429 27.65 5.38 -3.40
CA ALA A 429 28.25 4.72 -4.57
C ALA A 429 29.42 3.78 -4.26
N HIS A 430 29.85 3.67 -3.00
CA HIS A 430 31.02 2.88 -2.60
C HIS A 430 30.68 1.79 -1.58
N PRO A 431 29.90 0.75 -1.95
CA PRO A 431 29.75 -0.45 -1.15
C PRO A 431 31.11 -1.15 -0.94
N ARG A 432 31.22 -1.91 0.15
CA ARG A 432 32.43 -2.69 0.46
C ARG A 432 32.83 -3.60 -0.71
N ILE A 433 34.11 -3.65 -1.03
CA ILE A 433 34.70 -4.57 -1.98
C ILE A 433 34.88 -5.94 -1.33
N VAL A 434 34.32 -6.96 -1.96
CA VAL A 434 34.45 -8.38 -1.60
C VAL A 434 34.88 -9.12 -2.86
N ASP A 435 35.99 -9.84 -2.79
CA ASP A 435 36.58 -10.55 -3.94
C ASP A 435 36.76 -9.66 -5.19
N GLY A 436 37.18 -8.41 -4.97
CA GLY A 436 37.46 -7.43 -6.03
C GLY A 436 36.22 -6.78 -6.65
N LYS A 437 35.01 -6.99 -6.10
CA LYS A 437 33.77 -6.36 -6.59
C LYS A 437 32.97 -5.71 -5.47
N PRO A 438 32.22 -4.63 -5.75
CA PRO A 438 31.27 -4.09 -4.78
C PRO A 438 30.26 -5.15 -4.33
N THR A 439 30.06 -5.24 -3.03
CA THR A 439 29.07 -6.14 -2.43
C THR A 439 27.66 -5.78 -2.88
N LYS A 440 26.83 -6.80 -3.13
CA LYS A 440 25.40 -6.66 -3.40
C LYS A 440 24.54 -6.59 -2.13
N ASN A 441 25.16 -6.33 -0.98
CA ASN A 441 24.47 -6.27 0.31
C ASN A 441 24.97 -5.09 1.17
N PRO A 442 24.99 -3.84 0.65
CA PRO A 442 25.22 -2.66 1.48
C PRO A 442 24.12 -2.55 2.54
N ARG A 443 24.43 -2.09 3.75
CA ARG A 443 23.44 -2.04 4.85
C ARG A 443 23.60 -0.81 5.73
N TYR A 444 22.47 -0.28 6.20
CA TYR A 444 22.44 0.71 7.26
C TYR A 444 21.15 0.58 8.10
N LEU A 445 21.15 1.12 9.31
CA LEU A 445 19.95 1.20 10.15
C LEU A 445 19.25 2.55 9.95
N GLN A 446 18.22 2.57 9.11
CA GLN A 446 17.30 3.69 8.94
C GLN A 446 16.49 3.91 10.22
N THR A 447 16.41 5.14 10.71
CA THR A 447 15.47 5.46 11.79
C THR A 447 14.05 5.46 11.26
N ARG A 448 13.14 4.83 12.01
CA ARG A 448 11.73 4.78 11.67
C ARG A 448 11.16 6.15 11.29
N PRO A 449 10.58 6.33 10.08
CA PRO A 449 10.16 7.64 9.61
C PRO A 449 9.13 8.33 10.51
N ASP A 450 8.24 7.56 11.15
CA ASP A 450 7.23 8.07 12.08
C ASP A 450 7.84 8.73 13.34
N LEU A 451 9.04 8.31 13.73
CA LEU A 451 9.76 8.89 14.88
C LEU A 451 10.51 10.19 14.53
N LEU A 452 10.76 10.44 13.24
CA LEU A 452 11.48 11.61 12.76
C LEU A 452 10.57 12.82 12.56
N ASN A 453 9.26 12.62 12.39
CA ASN A 453 8.30 13.67 12.06
C ASN A 453 7.05 13.61 12.94
N GLU A 454 7.21 13.98 14.22
CA GLU A 454 6.10 14.03 15.20
C GLU A 454 4.94 14.91 14.73
N ARG A 455 5.22 16.01 14.03
CA ARG A 455 4.20 16.91 13.48
C ARG A 455 3.31 16.21 12.46
N ALA A 456 3.89 15.45 11.52
CA ALA A 456 3.13 14.73 10.52
C ALA A 456 2.21 13.68 11.17
N LEU A 457 2.75 12.89 12.10
CA LEU A 457 1.98 11.90 12.86
C LEU A 457 0.82 12.55 13.63
N TYR A 458 1.07 13.67 14.31
CA TYR A 458 0.01 14.39 15.02
C TYR A 458 -1.08 14.90 14.06
N LEU A 459 -0.68 15.48 12.93
CA LEU A 459 -1.60 15.99 11.91
C LEU A 459 -2.48 14.86 11.34
N GLU A 460 -1.92 13.68 11.10
CA GLU A 460 -2.66 12.48 10.68
C GLU A 460 -3.67 12.05 11.74
N GLN A 461 -3.25 11.92 12.99
CA GLN A 461 -4.12 11.50 14.10
C GLN A 461 -5.26 12.49 14.34
N ILE A 462 -4.99 13.80 14.36
CA ILE A 462 -6.05 14.80 14.59
C ILE A 462 -7.00 14.87 13.38
N SER A 463 -6.50 14.73 12.16
CA SER A 463 -7.34 14.62 10.95
C SER A 463 -8.30 13.43 11.02
N MET A 464 -7.82 12.25 11.41
CA MET A 464 -8.68 11.06 11.55
C MET A 464 -9.72 11.25 12.67
N ARG A 465 -9.32 11.82 13.81
CA ARG A 465 -10.27 12.13 14.90
C ARG A 465 -11.37 13.09 14.45
N LEU A 466 -11.02 14.15 13.71
CA LEU A 466 -11.99 15.08 13.12
C LEU A 466 -12.93 14.36 12.15
N HIS A 467 -12.39 13.51 11.29
CA HIS A 467 -13.17 12.73 10.34
C HIS A 467 -14.20 11.84 11.03
N ARG A 468 -13.77 11.11 12.06
CA ARG A 468 -14.58 10.18 12.84
C ARG A 468 -15.44 10.85 13.92
N LYS A 469 -15.32 12.18 14.09
CA LYS A 469 -15.91 12.97 15.20
C LYS A 469 -15.56 12.41 16.59
N LEU A 470 -14.37 11.83 16.70
CA LEU A 470 -13.89 11.11 17.87
C LEU A 470 -13.19 12.08 18.83
N GLN A 471 -13.64 12.14 20.09
CA GLN A 471 -13.04 13.02 21.10
C GLN A 471 -11.56 12.65 21.36
N THR A 472 -10.76 13.63 21.81
CA THR A 472 -9.32 13.47 22.06
C THR A 472 -8.99 12.42 23.13
N THR A 473 -9.90 12.17 24.06
CA THR A 473 -9.78 11.19 25.15
C THR A 473 -9.98 9.74 24.71
N HIS A 474 -10.63 9.50 23.56
CA HIS A 474 -10.93 8.15 23.10
C HIS A 474 -9.73 7.55 22.36
N PRO A 475 -9.50 6.23 22.43
CA PRO A 475 -8.49 5.56 21.62
C PRO A 475 -8.74 5.75 20.13
N LEU A 476 -7.68 6.08 19.37
CA LEU A 476 -7.74 6.11 17.91
C LEU A 476 -7.23 4.79 17.36
N TYR A 477 -8.13 3.97 16.84
CA TYR A 477 -7.79 2.66 16.28
C TYR A 477 -7.50 2.73 14.78
N SER A 478 -6.36 2.18 14.37
CA SER A 478 -6.00 1.92 12.97
C SER A 478 -5.96 0.42 12.77
N VAL A 479 -6.75 -0.10 11.83
CA VAL A 479 -6.90 -1.51 11.54
C VAL A 479 -6.49 -1.80 10.11
N VAL A 480 -6.12 -3.04 9.79
CA VAL A 480 -5.82 -3.44 8.42
C VAL A 480 -7.05 -3.23 7.53
N ASP A 481 -6.86 -2.54 6.41
CA ASP A 481 -7.89 -2.32 5.39
C ASP A 481 -7.76 -3.29 4.21
N ALA A 482 -6.51 -3.53 3.78
CA ALA A 482 -6.21 -4.26 2.55
C ALA A 482 -5.00 -5.18 2.74
N VAL A 483 -5.14 -6.44 2.31
CA VAL A 483 -4.07 -7.44 2.31
C VAL A 483 -3.59 -7.65 0.88
N VAL A 484 -2.41 -7.12 0.56
CA VAL A 484 -1.88 -7.01 -0.80
C VAL A 484 -0.49 -7.66 -0.93
N PRO A 485 -0.37 -8.98 -0.71
CA PRO A 485 0.90 -9.70 -0.80
C PRO A 485 1.57 -9.50 -2.16
N GLY A 486 2.90 -9.57 -2.19
CA GLY A 486 3.71 -9.43 -3.39
C GLY A 486 4.34 -10.74 -3.82
N ARG A 487 4.44 -10.95 -5.12
CA ARG A 487 5.11 -12.10 -5.71
C ARG A 487 6.24 -11.66 -6.63
N ARG A 488 7.37 -12.37 -6.57
CA ARG A 488 8.46 -12.21 -7.52
C ARG A 488 8.30 -13.21 -8.66
N ASN A 489 8.02 -12.68 -9.84
CA ASN A 489 7.94 -13.45 -11.07
C ASN A 489 9.26 -13.36 -11.84
N ASN A 490 9.55 -14.39 -12.63
CA ASN A 490 10.72 -14.44 -13.49
C ASN A 490 10.42 -15.21 -14.80
N PRO A 491 11.07 -14.82 -15.90
CA PRO A 491 11.15 -15.66 -17.09
C PRO A 491 12.03 -16.89 -16.83
N ALA A 492 12.05 -17.81 -17.78
CA ALA A 492 13.01 -18.91 -17.77
C ALA A 492 14.45 -18.41 -17.97
N ASP A 493 15.41 -19.00 -17.26
CA ASP A 493 16.85 -18.83 -17.53
C ASP A 493 17.49 -20.22 -17.61
N VAL A 494 17.66 -20.69 -18.84
CA VAL A 494 18.21 -22.02 -19.14
C VAL A 494 19.64 -22.16 -18.63
N LYS A 495 20.44 -21.09 -18.65
CA LYS A 495 21.85 -21.14 -18.20
C LYS A 495 21.95 -21.25 -16.69
N ALA A 496 21.05 -20.59 -15.97
CA ALA A 496 20.96 -20.65 -14.52
C ALA A 496 20.11 -21.82 -13.99
N GLY A 497 19.52 -22.63 -14.88
CA GLY A 497 18.61 -23.72 -14.49
C GLY A 497 17.32 -23.22 -13.83
N ILE A 498 16.88 -22.00 -14.15
CA ILE A 498 15.69 -21.37 -13.58
C ILE A 498 14.50 -21.61 -14.50
N GLN A 499 13.47 -22.27 -13.98
CA GLN A 499 12.19 -22.46 -14.67
C GLN A 499 11.31 -21.19 -14.62
N PRO A 500 10.40 -21.01 -15.60
CA PRO A 500 9.51 -19.86 -15.63
C PRO A 500 8.54 -19.88 -14.44
N LEU A 501 8.21 -18.69 -13.94
CA LEU A 501 7.18 -18.46 -12.90
C LEU A 501 6.29 -17.23 -13.19
N ALA A 502 6.49 -16.56 -14.32
CA ALA A 502 5.79 -15.34 -14.70
C ALA A 502 4.42 -15.58 -15.37
N VAL A 503 3.61 -16.47 -14.78
CA VAL A 503 2.25 -16.79 -15.27
C VAL A 503 1.16 -15.88 -14.70
N TYR A 504 1.53 -14.92 -13.85
CA TYR A 504 0.61 -13.97 -13.21
C TYR A 504 0.48 -12.71 -14.05
N ASN A 505 -0.73 -12.15 -14.07
CA ASN A 505 -0.96 -10.79 -14.56
C ASN A 505 -0.55 -9.75 -13.48
N PRO A 506 -0.81 -8.43 -13.66
CA PRO A 506 -0.43 -7.43 -12.65
C PRO A 506 -0.97 -7.68 -11.24
N ILE A 507 -2.22 -8.15 -11.13
CA ILE A 507 -2.94 -8.32 -9.86
C ILE A 507 -3.89 -9.51 -9.96
N HIS A 508 -3.64 -10.52 -9.12
CA HIS A 508 -4.56 -11.64 -8.92
C HIS A 508 -5.32 -11.49 -7.60
N PHE A 509 -6.61 -11.78 -7.61
CA PHE A 509 -7.37 -12.06 -6.40
C PHE A 509 -7.37 -13.58 -6.19
N MET A 510 -6.99 -14.04 -5.01
CA MET A 510 -7.08 -15.45 -4.65
C MET A 510 -8.06 -15.61 -3.50
N GLU A 511 -9.04 -16.50 -3.68
CA GLU A 511 -9.83 -16.99 -2.56
C GLU A 511 -8.92 -17.72 -1.57
N LEU A 512 -9.36 -17.85 -0.31
CA LEU A 512 -8.52 -18.40 0.76
C LEU A 512 -7.88 -19.77 0.44
N PRO A 513 -8.55 -20.73 -0.22
CA PRO A 513 -7.93 -22.00 -0.61
C PRO A 513 -6.67 -21.82 -1.48
N GLU A 514 -6.77 -21.07 -2.58
CA GLU A 514 -5.67 -20.78 -3.50
C GLU A 514 -4.60 -19.91 -2.84
N LEU A 515 -5.02 -18.89 -2.08
CA LEU A 515 -4.11 -18.00 -1.37
C LEU A 515 -3.25 -18.77 -0.37
N PHE A 516 -3.82 -19.77 0.32
CA PHE A 516 -3.06 -20.59 1.25
C PHE A 516 -2.13 -21.57 0.55
N MET A 517 -2.44 -22.04 -0.67
CA MET A 517 -1.44 -22.75 -1.48
C MET A 517 -0.23 -21.84 -1.79
N GLU A 518 -0.47 -20.57 -2.13
CA GLU A 518 0.59 -19.57 -2.35
C GLU A 518 1.39 -19.29 -1.06
N TYR A 519 0.72 -19.11 0.07
CA TYR A 519 1.35 -18.81 1.36
C TYR A 519 2.16 -19.98 1.92
N ILE A 520 1.65 -21.21 1.80
CA ILE A 520 2.37 -22.44 2.18
C ILE A 520 3.66 -22.55 1.39
N CYS A 521 3.61 -22.27 0.07
CA CYS A 521 4.73 -22.48 -0.82
C CYS A 521 5.74 -21.32 -0.83
N SER A 522 5.26 -20.07 -0.78
CA SER A 522 6.09 -18.85 -0.88
C SER A 522 7.18 -18.99 -1.96
N MET A 523 6.73 -19.18 -3.20
CA MET A 523 7.59 -19.63 -4.31
C MET A 523 8.50 -18.51 -4.84
N THR A 524 9.70 -18.89 -5.29
CA THR A 524 10.66 -17.97 -5.90
C THR A 524 11.52 -18.68 -6.94
N GLY A 525 11.86 -17.99 -8.04
CA GLY A 525 12.81 -18.52 -9.03
C GLY A 525 14.28 -18.45 -8.59
N LYS A 526 14.59 -17.84 -7.43
CA LYS A 526 15.94 -17.89 -6.85
C LYS A 526 16.17 -19.23 -6.17
N SER A 527 17.38 -19.79 -6.34
CA SER A 527 17.78 -21.06 -5.73
C SER A 527 16.80 -22.21 -6.05
N PRO A 528 16.63 -22.57 -7.34
CA PRO A 528 15.72 -23.63 -7.74
C PRO A 528 16.11 -24.95 -7.08
N SER A 529 15.10 -25.79 -6.85
CA SER A 529 15.28 -27.15 -6.34
C SER A 529 15.54 -28.13 -7.48
N THR A 530 15.84 -29.39 -7.13
CA THR A 530 16.02 -30.46 -8.13
C THR A 530 14.76 -30.75 -8.96
N THR A 531 13.56 -30.39 -8.47
CA THR A 531 12.28 -30.76 -9.11
C THR A 531 11.34 -29.57 -9.36
N GLY A 532 11.79 -28.32 -9.19
CA GLY A 532 10.93 -27.14 -9.34
C GLY A 532 11.51 -25.87 -8.73
N ALA A 533 10.71 -24.82 -8.63
CA ALA A 533 11.08 -23.53 -8.04
C ALA A 533 11.65 -23.62 -6.62
N GLY A 534 12.33 -22.56 -6.17
CA GLY A 534 12.68 -22.37 -4.76
C GLY A 534 11.44 -22.04 -3.91
N SER A 535 11.54 -22.27 -2.60
CA SER A 535 10.52 -21.91 -1.61
C SER A 535 11.19 -21.19 -0.44
N GLU A 536 10.60 -20.09 0.02
CA GLU A 536 11.01 -19.41 1.26
C GLU A 536 10.31 -20.02 2.51
N GLY A 537 9.58 -21.12 2.34
CA GLY A 537 8.77 -21.77 3.37
C GLY A 537 7.49 -20.99 3.69
N ALA A 538 6.62 -21.57 4.52
CA ALA A 538 5.33 -20.99 4.88
C ALA A 538 5.45 -19.52 5.31
N LEU A 539 4.60 -18.66 4.73
CA LEU A 539 4.50 -17.23 5.04
C LEU A 539 5.82 -16.46 4.84
N THR A 540 6.77 -16.98 4.06
CA THR A 540 8.17 -16.49 3.92
C THR A 540 8.99 -16.53 5.21
N LYS A 541 8.59 -17.39 6.16
CA LYS A 541 9.18 -17.51 7.49
C LYS A 541 10.01 -18.78 7.66
N GLY A 542 10.27 -19.56 6.61
CA GLY A 542 11.10 -20.78 6.69
C GLY A 542 12.43 -20.58 7.44
N PRO A 543 13.20 -19.51 7.18
CA PRO A 543 14.44 -19.24 7.91
C PRO A 543 14.27 -18.65 9.33
N PHE A 544 13.04 -18.30 9.74
CA PHE A 544 12.75 -17.50 10.92
C PHE A 544 11.65 -18.11 11.81
N ASN A 545 11.38 -19.41 11.65
CA ASN A 545 10.43 -20.15 12.48
C ASN A 545 11.12 -21.40 13.03
N ALA A 546 11.17 -21.51 14.36
CA ALA A 546 11.77 -22.63 15.07
C ALA A 546 10.74 -23.71 15.49
N LEU A 547 9.46 -23.53 15.12
CA LEU A 547 8.36 -24.44 15.39
C LEU A 547 7.80 -25.03 14.09
N PRO A 548 7.00 -26.11 14.16
CA PRO A 548 6.27 -26.62 13.01
C PRO A 548 5.48 -25.50 12.30
N PRO A 549 5.70 -25.23 11.00
CA PRO A 549 5.08 -24.10 10.30
C PRO A 549 3.56 -24.16 10.24
N ILE A 550 2.97 -25.34 10.46
CA ILE A 550 1.52 -25.51 10.48
C ILE A 550 0.82 -24.68 11.57
N ILE A 551 1.52 -24.38 12.67
CA ILE A 551 1.00 -23.54 13.76
C ILE A 551 0.75 -22.11 13.25
N ASP A 552 1.75 -21.53 12.59
CA ASP A 552 1.68 -20.22 11.94
C ASP A 552 0.57 -20.19 10.87
N LEU A 553 0.47 -21.25 10.05
CA LEU A 553 -0.54 -21.33 8.99
C LEU A 553 -1.96 -21.40 9.56
N ASN A 554 -2.18 -22.19 10.61
CA ASN A 554 -3.47 -22.25 11.31
C ASN A 554 -3.87 -20.86 11.84
N ASN A 555 -2.92 -20.16 12.48
CA ASN A 555 -3.14 -18.81 13.01
C ASN A 555 -3.50 -17.81 11.89
N ALA A 556 -2.71 -17.80 10.81
CA ALA A 556 -2.92 -16.92 9.67
C ALA A 556 -4.27 -17.18 8.98
N LEU A 557 -4.67 -18.45 8.84
CA LEU A 557 -5.95 -18.80 8.21
C LEU A 557 -7.13 -18.32 9.05
N VAL A 558 -7.11 -18.61 10.34
CA VAL A 558 -8.16 -18.16 11.27
C VAL A 558 -8.26 -16.63 11.25
N SER A 559 -7.13 -15.92 11.25
CA SER A 559 -7.09 -14.46 11.10
C SER A 559 -7.80 -13.98 9.83
N MET A 560 -7.46 -14.56 8.66
CA MET A 560 -8.05 -14.16 7.38
C MET A 560 -9.56 -14.45 7.31
N ILE A 561 -10.01 -15.59 7.84
CA ILE A 561 -11.44 -15.94 7.87
C ILE A 561 -12.23 -14.99 8.80
N LEU A 562 -11.70 -14.69 9.99
CA LEU A 562 -12.40 -13.87 10.99
C LEU A 562 -12.51 -12.40 10.57
N THR A 563 -11.47 -11.88 9.92
CA THR A 563 -11.44 -10.52 9.39
C THR A 563 -12.18 -10.39 8.06
N GLY A 564 -12.29 -11.49 7.31
CA GLY A 564 -12.88 -11.49 5.97
C GLY A 564 -12.07 -10.63 4.99
N HIS A 565 -10.75 -10.59 5.15
CA HIS A 565 -9.86 -9.91 4.22
C HIS A 565 -9.72 -10.69 2.91
N ASP A 566 -9.73 -9.95 1.80
CA ASP A 566 -9.45 -10.47 0.47
C ASP A 566 -7.94 -10.43 0.19
N GLY A 567 -7.37 -11.50 -0.38
CA GLY A 567 -5.95 -11.59 -0.72
C GLY A 567 -5.68 -11.20 -2.18
N PHE A 568 -5.09 -10.01 -2.39
CA PHE A 568 -4.69 -9.55 -3.72
C PHE A 568 -3.19 -9.66 -3.95
N VAL A 569 -2.76 -10.68 -4.70
CA VAL A 569 -1.36 -10.93 -5.04
C VAL A 569 -0.90 -10.00 -6.16
N THR A 570 0.15 -9.24 -5.91
CA THR A 570 0.69 -8.22 -6.82
C THR A 570 2.01 -8.67 -7.43
N SER A 571 2.14 -8.49 -8.75
CA SER A 571 3.32 -8.96 -9.49
C SER A 571 4.50 -7.98 -9.39
N ALA A 572 5.69 -8.51 -9.17
CA ALA A 572 6.98 -7.83 -9.27
C ALA A 572 7.97 -8.64 -10.12
N GLY A 573 8.98 -7.97 -10.66
CA GLY A 573 9.95 -8.54 -11.60
C GLY A 573 9.42 -8.53 -13.02
N PHE A 574 8.60 -9.53 -13.37
CA PHE A 574 8.10 -9.77 -14.74
C PHE A 574 6.60 -10.10 -14.79
N ILE A 575 5.99 -9.85 -15.94
CA ILE A 575 4.64 -10.33 -16.32
C ILE A 575 4.78 -11.05 -17.65
N GLY A 576 4.55 -12.36 -17.66
CA GLY A 576 4.96 -13.20 -18.78
C GLY A 576 6.49 -13.24 -18.93
N PRO A 577 6.99 -13.95 -19.96
CA PRO A 577 8.41 -14.05 -20.22
C PRO A 577 9.07 -12.74 -20.64
N ASP A 578 8.32 -11.80 -21.24
CA ASP A 578 8.93 -10.70 -22.01
C ASP A 578 8.80 -9.35 -21.31
N VAL A 579 7.75 -9.13 -20.50
CA VAL A 579 7.47 -7.80 -19.94
C VAL A 579 8.09 -7.63 -18.56
N GLN A 580 9.21 -6.92 -18.49
CA GLN A 580 9.80 -6.49 -17.23
C GLN A 580 8.98 -5.35 -16.60
N VAL A 581 8.67 -5.49 -15.30
CA VAL A 581 7.92 -4.49 -14.51
C VAL A 581 8.66 -4.02 -13.26
N ALA A 582 9.78 -4.66 -12.89
CA ALA A 582 10.55 -4.36 -11.68
C ALA A 582 9.62 -4.25 -10.44
N HIS A 583 9.56 -3.08 -9.80
CA HIS A 583 8.68 -2.81 -8.66
C HIS A 583 7.56 -1.80 -8.95
N ASP A 584 7.37 -1.42 -10.22
CA ASP A 584 6.47 -0.32 -10.61
C ASP A 584 5.02 -0.59 -10.18
N ILE A 585 4.56 -1.84 -10.32
CA ILE A 585 3.24 -2.26 -9.87
C ILE A 585 3.17 -2.22 -8.34
N SER A 586 4.19 -2.73 -7.64
CA SER A 586 4.21 -2.75 -6.17
C SER A 586 4.07 -1.35 -5.55
N MET A 587 4.71 -0.34 -6.13
CA MET A 587 4.61 1.06 -5.67
C MET A 587 3.25 1.70 -5.99
N LEU A 588 2.62 1.27 -7.09
CA LEU A 588 1.36 1.81 -7.62
C LEU A 588 0.13 1.30 -6.86
N ILE A 589 0.18 0.10 -6.29
CA ILE A 589 -0.96 -0.53 -5.61
C ILE A 589 -1.54 0.34 -4.49
N PRO A 590 -0.75 0.87 -3.54
CA PRO A 590 -1.23 1.84 -2.55
C PRO A 590 -2.00 3.01 -3.15
N GLU A 591 -1.54 3.55 -4.28
CA GLU A 591 -2.13 4.73 -4.92
C GLU A 591 -3.50 4.42 -5.53
N VAL A 592 -3.69 3.20 -6.03
CA VAL A 592 -4.98 2.74 -6.56
C VAL A 592 -5.94 2.41 -5.41
N TRP A 593 -5.51 1.58 -4.45
CA TRP A 593 -6.35 1.11 -3.35
C TRP A 593 -6.87 2.25 -2.47
N CYS A 594 -6.01 3.22 -2.12
CA CYS A 594 -6.43 4.32 -1.26
C CYS A 594 -7.47 5.23 -1.92
N ARG A 595 -7.59 5.17 -3.25
CA ARG A 595 -8.54 5.94 -4.04
C ARG A 595 -9.78 5.13 -4.41
N MET A 596 -9.91 3.88 -3.97
CA MET A 596 -11.12 3.08 -4.09
C MET A 596 -12.05 3.35 -2.91
N GLU A 597 -13.35 3.37 -3.15
CA GLU A 597 -14.33 3.41 -2.05
C GLU A 597 -14.31 2.05 -1.33
N ASP A 598 -14.88 2.01 -0.12
CA ASP A 598 -14.82 0.85 0.76
C ASP A 598 -15.37 -0.41 0.10
N GLU A 599 -16.57 -0.33 -0.51
CA GLU A 599 -17.18 -1.48 -1.18
C GLU A 599 -16.41 -1.92 -2.43
N GLU A 600 -15.75 -0.98 -3.10
CA GLU A 600 -15.01 -1.25 -4.34
C GLU A 600 -13.75 -2.10 -4.09
N ARG A 601 -13.24 -2.11 -2.85
CA ARG A 601 -12.05 -2.88 -2.44
C ARG A 601 -12.35 -4.35 -2.19
N HIS A 602 -13.63 -4.72 -2.06
CA HIS A 602 -14.03 -6.10 -1.81
C HIS A 602 -14.08 -6.95 -3.10
N ALA A 603 -13.53 -8.15 -3.04
CA ALA A 603 -13.50 -9.06 -4.18
C ALA A 603 -14.91 -9.44 -4.67
N SER A 604 -15.87 -9.58 -3.75
CA SER A 604 -17.27 -9.86 -4.09
C SER A 604 -17.89 -8.77 -4.97
N TYR A 605 -17.64 -7.49 -4.65
CA TYR A 605 -18.04 -6.36 -5.48
C TYR A 605 -17.35 -6.41 -6.84
N LEU A 606 -16.04 -6.68 -6.85
CA LEU A 606 -15.24 -6.70 -8.07
C LEU A 606 -15.69 -7.82 -9.02
N ILE A 607 -15.96 -9.02 -8.51
CA ILE A 607 -16.49 -10.16 -9.28
C ILE A 607 -17.90 -9.83 -9.79
N ALA A 608 -18.82 -9.41 -8.92
CA ALA A 608 -20.21 -9.14 -9.28
C ALA A 608 -20.33 -8.05 -10.37
N ASN A 609 -19.40 -7.09 -10.38
CA ASN A 609 -19.37 -6.03 -11.38
C ASN A 609 -18.54 -6.36 -12.63
N GLY A 610 -17.86 -7.52 -12.68
CA GLY A 610 -17.06 -7.98 -13.81
C GLY A 610 -15.71 -7.27 -13.97
N TYR A 611 -15.09 -6.89 -12.84
CA TYR A 611 -13.73 -6.35 -12.78
C TYR A 611 -12.65 -7.44 -12.64
N LEU A 612 -13.07 -8.64 -12.23
CA LEU A 612 -12.22 -9.81 -12.06
C LEU A 612 -12.69 -10.94 -12.98
N GLU A 613 -11.74 -11.62 -13.60
CA GLU A 613 -11.95 -12.78 -14.47
C GLU A 613 -11.38 -14.02 -13.79
N LYS A 614 -12.15 -15.11 -13.75
CA LYS A 614 -11.68 -16.37 -13.16
C LYS A 614 -10.62 -17.00 -14.08
N CYS A 615 -9.55 -17.51 -13.49
CA CYS A 615 -8.58 -18.34 -14.18
C CYS A 615 -9.17 -19.76 -14.32
N GLU A 616 -9.38 -20.22 -15.55
CA GLU A 616 -9.93 -21.55 -15.82
C GLU A 616 -8.79 -22.52 -16.19
N ASP A 617 -8.91 -23.78 -15.79
CA ASP A 617 -7.91 -24.81 -16.08
C ASP A 617 -7.63 -24.95 -17.59
N VAL A 618 -6.38 -25.25 -17.92
CA VAL A 618 -5.92 -25.26 -19.32
C VAL A 618 -5.60 -26.68 -19.75
N GLU A 619 -6.21 -27.13 -20.84
CA GLU A 619 -5.84 -28.37 -21.52
C GLU A 619 -4.69 -28.15 -22.49
N HIS A 620 -3.65 -28.99 -22.39
CA HIS A 620 -2.52 -28.99 -23.30
C HIS A 620 -1.92 -30.40 -23.40
N ASP A 621 -1.74 -30.92 -24.62
CA ASP A 621 -1.22 -32.27 -24.90
C ASP A 621 -1.89 -33.41 -24.09
N GLY A 622 -3.22 -33.31 -23.89
CA GLY A 622 -4.01 -34.31 -23.16
C GLY A 622 -3.80 -34.29 -21.64
N LYS A 623 -3.15 -33.25 -21.10
CA LYS A 623 -3.01 -32.98 -19.67
C LYS A 623 -3.74 -31.69 -19.29
N THR A 624 -4.36 -31.70 -18.13
CA THR A 624 -4.97 -30.53 -17.49
C THR A 624 -3.96 -29.82 -16.59
N PHE A 625 -3.79 -28.51 -16.78
CA PHE A 625 -2.96 -27.65 -15.96
C PHE A 625 -3.85 -26.72 -15.13
N ALA A 626 -3.63 -26.73 -13.82
CA ALA A 626 -4.53 -26.12 -12.85
C ALA A 626 -4.37 -24.59 -12.74
N PHE A 627 -4.64 -23.86 -13.84
CA PHE A 627 -4.62 -22.39 -13.83
C PHE A 627 -5.65 -21.81 -12.86
N SER A 628 -6.72 -22.55 -12.53
CA SER A 628 -7.66 -22.16 -11.47
C SER A 628 -7.02 -21.98 -10.10
N ARG A 629 -5.85 -22.58 -9.83
CA ARG A 629 -5.07 -22.34 -8.60
C ARG A 629 -4.53 -20.91 -8.50
N LEU A 630 -4.62 -20.11 -9.57
CA LEU A 630 -4.28 -18.69 -9.57
C LEU A 630 -5.49 -17.77 -9.29
N GLY A 631 -6.66 -18.36 -8.98
CA GLY A 631 -7.87 -17.64 -8.57
C GLY A 631 -8.47 -16.80 -9.70
N TYR A 632 -8.49 -15.49 -9.49
CA TYR A 632 -9.01 -14.50 -10.41
C TYR A 632 -7.93 -13.49 -10.75
N ARG A 633 -8.10 -12.81 -11.89
CA ARG A 633 -7.16 -11.79 -12.36
C ARG A 633 -7.90 -10.51 -12.77
N ILE A 634 -7.26 -9.35 -12.61
CA ILE A 634 -7.85 -8.09 -13.09
C ILE A 634 -7.96 -8.06 -14.61
N ASN A 635 -8.91 -7.29 -15.13
CA ASN A 635 -9.11 -7.09 -16.56
C ASN A 635 -9.11 -5.61 -16.96
N HIS A 636 -9.30 -5.34 -18.26
CA HIS A 636 -9.38 -3.98 -18.81
C HIS A 636 -10.39 -3.07 -18.10
N LYS A 637 -11.49 -3.63 -17.61
CA LYS A 637 -12.52 -2.87 -16.88
C LYS A 637 -11.97 -2.37 -15.54
N PHE A 638 -11.24 -3.21 -14.81
CA PHE A 638 -10.59 -2.83 -13.55
C PHE A 638 -9.60 -1.69 -13.79
N VAL A 639 -8.73 -1.85 -14.78
CA VAL A 639 -7.71 -0.87 -15.12
C VAL A 639 -8.37 0.46 -15.48
N ARG A 640 -9.37 0.45 -16.37
CA ARG A 640 -10.07 1.67 -16.77
C ARG A 640 -10.68 2.43 -15.59
N ASP A 641 -11.43 1.76 -14.72
CA ASP A 641 -12.23 2.42 -13.69
C ASP A 641 -11.41 2.81 -12.45
N PHE A 642 -10.42 2.01 -12.06
CA PHE A 642 -9.62 2.24 -10.85
C PHE A 642 -8.25 2.85 -11.15
N PHE A 643 -7.52 2.38 -12.16
CA PHE A 643 -6.28 3.05 -12.59
C PHE A 643 -6.57 4.40 -13.26
N GLY A 644 -7.80 4.62 -13.77
CA GLY A 644 -8.29 5.94 -14.18
C GLY A 644 -8.39 6.96 -13.04
N ARG A 645 -8.17 6.55 -11.78
CA ARG A 645 -8.00 7.46 -10.63
C ARG A 645 -6.57 7.97 -10.48
N VAL A 646 -5.63 7.40 -11.23
CA VAL A 646 -4.19 7.75 -11.23
C VAL A 646 -3.73 8.26 -12.60
N PHE A 647 -4.16 7.64 -13.70
CA PHE A 647 -3.67 7.92 -15.07
C PHE A 647 -4.71 8.61 -15.96
N ASN A 648 -4.24 9.42 -16.92
CA ASN A 648 -5.07 10.04 -17.96
C ASN A 648 -5.55 9.04 -19.02
N HIS A 649 -4.74 8.00 -19.29
CA HIS A 649 -5.00 6.98 -20.30
C HIS A 649 -4.88 5.58 -19.70
N PRO A 650 -5.80 5.21 -18.79
CA PRO A 650 -5.68 3.95 -18.05
C PRO A 650 -5.69 2.73 -18.97
N HIS A 651 -6.41 2.77 -20.09
CA HIS A 651 -6.48 1.67 -21.07
C HIS A 651 -5.15 1.35 -21.77
N ALA A 652 -4.14 2.23 -21.67
CA ALA A 652 -2.82 2.01 -22.26
C ALA A 652 -1.79 1.45 -21.26
N VAL A 653 -2.08 1.52 -19.95
CA VAL A 653 -1.11 1.19 -18.88
C VAL A 653 -0.67 -0.28 -18.98
N PHE A 654 -1.64 -1.19 -19.12
CA PHE A 654 -1.39 -2.62 -19.31
C PHE A 654 -1.88 -3.05 -20.68
N THR A 655 -1.00 -3.73 -21.42
CA THR A 655 -1.35 -4.30 -22.73
C THR A 655 -2.17 -5.57 -22.56
N ASN A 656 -2.70 -6.10 -23.67
CA ASN A 656 -3.38 -7.40 -23.66
C ASN A 656 -2.46 -8.51 -23.16
N GLU A 657 -1.21 -8.50 -23.57
CA GLU A 657 -0.17 -9.48 -23.22
C GLU A 657 0.22 -9.38 -21.73
N MET A 658 0.07 -8.21 -21.10
CA MET A 658 0.27 -8.07 -19.66
C MET A 658 -0.94 -8.60 -18.87
N LEU A 659 -2.16 -8.32 -19.32
CA LEU A 659 -3.38 -8.81 -18.65
C LEU A 659 -3.63 -10.29 -18.89
N MET A 660 -3.13 -10.82 -20.01
CA MET A 660 -3.21 -12.21 -20.45
C MET A 660 -1.79 -12.72 -20.81
N PRO A 661 -0.92 -12.99 -19.81
CA PRO A 661 0.46 -13.42 -20.03
C PRO A 661 0.62 -14.66 -20.92
N GLU A 662 -0.41 -15.51 -21.02
CA GLU A 662 -0.46 -16.66 -21.91
C GLU A 662 -0.32 -16.30 -23.39
N LEU A 663 -0.60 -15.04 -23.77
CA LEU A 663 -0.44 -14.54 -25.14
C LEU A 663 1.02 -14.32 -25.53
N GLN A 664 1.93 -14.18 -24.55
CA GLN A 664 3.37 -14.00 -24.80
C GLN A 664 4.05 -15.32 -25.19
N GLY A 665 3.49 -16.45 -24.79
CA GLY A 665 4.01 -17.77 -25.17
C GLY A 665 3.31 -18.90 -24.43
N ARG A 666 2.49 -19.67 -25.15
CA ARG A 666 1.67 -20.76 -24.57
C ARG A 666 2.53 -21.82 -23.88
N GLU A 667 3.60 -22.30 -24.51
CA GLU A 667 4.45 -23.34 -23.92
C GLU A 667 5.12 -22.88 -22.62
N THR A 668 5.67 -21.66 -22.61
CA THR A 668 6.29 -21.08 -21.41
C THR A 668 5.27 -20.87 -20.29
N PHE A 669 4.04 -20.52 -20.65
CA PHE A 669 2.93 -20.39 -19.70
C PHE A 669 2.57 -21.75 -19.08
N ILE A 670 2.47 -22.81 -19.89
CA ILE A 670 2.20 -24.17 -19.43
C ILE A 670 3.33 -24.69 -18.53
N ASP A 671 4.60 -24.52 -18.92
CA ASP A 671 5.76 -24.89 -18.09
C ASP A 671 5.75 -24.14 -16.74
N GLY A 672 5.35 -22.87 -16.74
CA GLY A 672 5.19 -22.10 -15.51
C GLY A 672 4.09 -22.64 -14.59
N LEU A 673 2.96 -23.08 -15.14
CA LEU A 673 1.89 -23.72 -14.36
C LEU A 673 2.33 -25.08 -13.82
N GLU A 674 3.01 -25.89 -14.63
CA GLU A 674 3.56 -27.19 -14.21
C GLU A 674 4.58 -27.01 -13.07
N ASN A 675 5.43 -26.00 -13.16
CA ASN A 675 6.40 -25.66 -12.12
C ASN A 675 5.72 -25.27 -10.80
N ILE A 676 4.64 -24.47 -10.85
CA ILE A 676 3.82 -24.15 -9.67
C ILE A 676 3.22 -25.43 -9.06
N MET A 677 2.57 -26.26 -9.87
CA MET A 677 1.93 -27.49 -9.39
C MET A 677 2.94 -28.47 -8.78
N THR A 678 4.10 -28.64 -9.42
CA THR A 678 5.18 -29.51 -8.94
C THR A 678 5.76 -28.98 -7.64
N THR A 679 5.91 -27.66 -7.53
CA THR A 679 6.39 -27.02 -6.30
C THR A 679 5.38 -27.18 -5.16
N GLN A 680 4.08 -26.99 -5.44
CA GLN A 680 3.00 -27.20 -4.46
C GLN A 680 2.99 -28.64 -3.94
N LYS A 681 3.08 -29.64 -4.82
CA LYS A 681 3.17 -31.04 -4.42
C LYS A 681 4.35 -31.30 -3.50
N ARG A 682 5.55 -30.90 -3.93
CA ARG A 682 6.79 -31.10 -3.14
C ARG A 682 6.72 -30.43 -1.77
N VAL A 683 6.23 -29.18 -1.70
CA VAL A 683 6.12 -28.48 -0.42
C VAL A 683 5.07 -29.14 0.46
N GLY A 684 3.93 -29.56 -0.10
CA GLY A 684 2.90 -30.30 0.62
C GLY A 684 3.41 -31.62 1.21
N GLU A 685 4.23 -32.37 0.45
CA GLU A 685 4.84 -33.63 0.89
C GLU A 685 5.70 -33.46 2.16
N LEU A 686 6.28 -32.27 2.40
CA LEU A 686 7.05 -32.00 3.62
C LEU A 686 6.19 -32.11 4.89
N TYR A 687 4.93 -31.65 4.84
CA TYR A 687 4.00 -31.69 5.97
C TYR A 687 3.52 -33.11 6.28
N PHE A 688 3.49 -33.99 5.27
CA PHE A 688 3.25 -35.42 5.48
C PHE A 688 4.50 -36.11 6.02
N ALA A 689 5.68 -35.75 5.51
CA ALA A 689 6.94 -36.37 5.90
C ALA A 689 7.29 -36.14 7.38
N ASP A 690 7.01 -34.94 7.92
CA ASP A 690 7.19 -34.61 9.33
C ASP A 690 5.92 -34.81 10.19
N LYS A 691 4.82 -35.28 9.57
CA LYS A 691 3.49 -35.48 10.16
C LYS A 691 2.82 -34.21 10.70
N SER A 692 3.34 -33.02 10.42
CA SER A 692 2.71 -31.77 10.85
C SER A 692 1.33 -31.54 10.24
N VAL A 693 0.99 -32.23 9.15
CA VAL A 693 -0.37 -32.24 8.57
C VAL A 693 -1.45 -32.71 9.55
N GLU A 694 -1.12 -33.52 10.57
CA GLU A 694 -2.09 -33.95 11.59
C GLU A 694 -2.46 -32.82 12.56
N ALA A 695 -1.60 -31.81 12.71
CA ALA A 695 -1.88 -30.60 13.46
C ALA A 695 -2.53 -29.49 12.62
N ALA A 696 -2.75 -29.72 11.33
CA ALA A 696 -3.46 -28.78 10.46
C ALA A 696 -4.94 -28.70 10.85
N CYS A 697 -5.47 -27.48 10.91
CA CYS A 697 -6.93 -27.31 10.97
C CYS A 697 -7.58 -27.93 9.73
N PRO A 698 -8.86 -28.34 9.79
CA PRO A 698 -9.52 -29.06 8.69
C PRO A 698 -9.38 -28.41 7.30
N PRO A 699 -9.52 -27.07 7.15
CA PRO A 699 -9.34 -26.44 5.84
C PRO A 699 -7.91 -26.60 5.30
N LEU A 700 -6.88 -26.45 6.14
CA LEU A 700 -5.48 -26.62 5.70
C LEU A 700 -5.12 -28.07 5.43
N LYS A 701 -5.66 -29.02 6.21
CA LYS A 701 -5.51 -30.44 5.92
C LYS A 701 -6.05 -30.78 4.53
N ALA A 702 -7.22 -30.24 4.17
CA ALA A 702 -7.79 -30.41 2.85
C ALA A 702 -6.89 -29.84 1.74
N ILE A 703 -6.40 -28.61 1.90
CA ILE A 703 -5.56 -27.95 0.88
C ILE A 703 -4.20 -28.62 0.72
N ILE A 704 -3.53 -28.97 1.81
CA ILE A 704 -2.25 -29.68 1.77
C ILE A 704 -2.43 -31.04 1.08
N THR A 705 -3.52 -31.75 1.37
CA THR A 705 -3.83 -33.03 0.69
C THR A 705 -4.10 -32.82 -0.79
N ILE A 706 -4.88 -31.80 -1.19
CA ILE A 706 -5.13 -31.47 -2.60
C ILE A 706 -3.83 -31.09 -3.33
N MET A 707 -2.90 -30.40 -2.67
CA MET A 707 -1.59 -30.08 -3.25
C MET A 707 -0.79 -31.34 -3.59
N VAL A 708 -0.86 -32.38 -2.75
CA VAL A 708 -0.08 -33.62 -2.88
C VAL A 708 -0.77 -34.68 -3.75
N GLU A 709 -2.03 -34.96 -3.45
CA GLU A 709 -2.82 -36.05 -4.03
C GLU A 709 -3.74 -35.61 -5.17
N GLY A 710 -4.00 -34.30 -5.29
CA GLY A 710 -4.93 -33.73 -6.28
C GLY A 710 -6.39 -33.69 -5.83
N HIS A 711 -6.74 -34.42 -4.76
CA HIS A 711 -8.08 -34.42 -4.17
C HIS A 711 -8.02 -34.55 -2.64
N TYR A 712 -9.09 -34.20 -1.94
CA TYR A 712 -9.31 -34.48 -0.53
C TYR A 712 -10.61 -35.26 -0.38
N GLU A 713 -10.54 -36.51 0.10
CA GLU A 713 -11.72 -37.40 0.21
C GLU A 713 -12.49 -37.56 -1.12
N GLY A 714 -11.77 -37.60 -2.25
CA GLY A 714 -12.36 -37.66 -3.60
C GLY A 714 -12.93 -36.34 -4.12
N LYS A 715 -12.79 -35.24 -3.36
CA LYS A 715 -13.25 -33.89 -3.71
C LYS A 715 -12.09 -33.03 -4.21
N SER A 716 -12.35 -32.23 -5.23
CA SER A 716 -11.45 -31.23 -5.78
C SER A 716 -11.49 -29.92 -4.97
N LEU A 717 -10.61 -28.99 -5.33
CA LEU A 717 -10.59 -27.63 -4.78
C LEU A 717 -11.92 -26.87 -5.03
N ASN A 718 -12.62 -27.18 -6.12
CA ASN A 718 -13.84 -26.48 -6.54
C ASN A 718 -15.11 -27.03 -5.89
N ASP A 719 -15.03 -28.15 -5.17
CA ASP A 719 -16.20 -28.74 -4.54
C ASP A 719 -16.74 -27.83 -3.41
N PRO A 720 -18.06 -27.57 -3.38
CA PRO A 720 -18.67 -26.67 -2.38
C PRO A 720 -18.36 -27.06 -0.93
N GLU A 721 -18.19 -28.35 -0.66
CA GLU A 721 -17.84 -28.85 0.67
C GLU A 721 -16.43 -28.45 1.10
N VAL A 722 -15.46 -28.44 0.18
CA VAL A 722 -14.08 -27.96 0.45
C VAL A 722 -14.09 -26.44 0.63
N ARG A 723 -14.80 -25.72 -0.25
CA ARG A 723 -14.94 -24.26 -0.16
C ARG A 723 -15.60 -23.81 1.15
N LYS A 724 -16.60 -24.55 1.62
CA LYS A 724 -17.33 -24.26 2.87
C LYS A 724 -16.42 -24.21 4.10
N LEU A 725 -15.32 -24.98 4.11
CA LEU A 725 -14.36 -25.00 5.22
C LEU A 725 -13.74 -23.62 5.51
N PHE A 726 -13.70 -22.74 4.52
CA PHE A 726 -13.11 -21.40 4.59
C PHE A 726 -14.12 -20.30 4.97
N ASN A 727 -15.38 -20.65 5.17
CA ASN A 727 -16.42 -19.69 5.52
C ASN A 727 -16.35 -19.31 7.00
N ARG A 728 -16.61 -18.03 7.28
CA ARG A 728 -16.62 -17.50 8.65
C ARG A 728 -17.65 -18.17 9.55
N ASP A 729 -18.87 -18.37 9.06
CA ASP A 729 -19.94 -18.98 9.86
C ASP A 729 -19.59 -20.44 10.17
N TYR A 730 -19.02 -21.17 9.21
CA TYR A 730 -18.53 -22.53 9.44
C TYR A 730 -17.42 -22.56 10.50
N LEU A 731 -16.45 -21.64 10.42
CA LEU A 731 -15.40 -21.52 11.44
C LEU A 731 -16.00 -21.30 12.83
N LYS A 732 -16.90 -20.33 12.97
CA LYS A 732 -17.52 -19.95 14.26
C LYS A 732 -18.29 -21.11 14.91
N GLU A 733 -18.97 -21.92 14.09
CA GLU A 733 -19.74 -23.09 14.55
C GLU A 733 -18.90 -24.35 14.75
N SER A 734 -17.63 -24.35 14.35
CA SER A 734 -16.81 -25.56 14.34
C SER A 734 -16.19 -25.91 15.69
N ASP A 735 -16.20 -27.21 16.02
CA ASP A 735 -15.58 -27.73 17.24
C ASP A 735 -14.09 -27.41 17.34
N TRP A 736 -13.37 -27.45 16.21
CA TRP A 736 -11.93 -27.18 16.19
C TRP A 736 -11.60 -25.71 16.52
N TYR A 737 -12.46 -24.76 16.14
CA TYR A 737 -12.27 -23.37 16.55
C TYR A 737 -12.56 -23.19 18.04
N GLN A 738 -13.64 -23.80 18.54
CA GLN A 738 -13.95 -23.78 19.97
C GLN A 738 -12.84 -24.41 20.82
N GLU A 739 -12.21 -25.50 20.35
CA GLU A 739 -11.07 -26.11 21.01
C GLU A 739 -9.87 -25.13 21.11
N ARG A 740 -9.64 -24.29 20.11
CA ARG A 740 -8.60 -23.24 20.16
C ARG A 740 -8.88 -22.19 21.23
N LEU A 741 -10.15 -21.80 21.41
CA LEU A 741 -10.55 -20.83 22.43
C LEU A 741 -10.43 -21.42 23.84
N VAL A 742 -10.90 -22.66 24.03
CA VAL A 742 -10.77 -23.39 25.29
C VAL A 742 -9.30 -23.64 25.64
N SER A 743 -8.48 -24.01 24.66
CA SER A 743 -7.04 -24.17 24.85
C SER A 743 -6.39 -22.86 25.31
N LYS A 744 -6.83 -21.72 24.77
CA LYS A 744 -6.31 -20.40 25.18
C LYS A 744 -6.73 -20.04 26.60
N GLN A 745 -7.99 -20.27 26.96
CA GLN A 745 -8.45 -20.08 28.34
C GLN A 745 -7.63 -20.92 29.34
N ASN A 746 -7.42 -22.20 29.05
CA ASN A 746 -6.63 -23.09 29.91
C ASN A 746 -5.19 -22.61 30.06
N LEU A 747 -4.57 -22.18 28.95
CA LEU A 747 -3.22 -21.60 28.95
C LEU A 747 -3.16 -20.34 29.82
N ASP A 748 -4.16 -19.45 29.75
CA ASP A 748 -4.18 -18.23 30.55
C ASP A 748 -4.38 -18.50 32.04
N ILE A 749 -5.24 -19.47 32.40
CA ILE A 749 -5.38 -19.91 33.79
C ILE A 749 -4.03 -20.38 34.32
N GLN A 750 -3.32 -21.24 33.57
CA GLN A 750 -2.00 -21.73 33.96
C GLN A 750 -0.96 -20.61 34.06
N LEU A 751 -0.97 -19.66 33.12
CA LEU A 751 -0.08 -18.50 33.14
C LEU A 751 -0.27 -17.67 34.41
N TRP A 752 -1.51 -17.37 34.78
CA TRP A 752 -1.81 -16.57 35.95
C TRP A 752 -1.56 -17.32 37.26
N ASP A 753 -1.80 -18.62 37.32
CA ASP A 753 -1.39 -19.46 38.45
C ASP A 753 0.14 -19.40 38.64
N ASN A 754 0.94 -19.52 37.56
CA ASN A 754 2.40 -19.37 37.62
C ASN A 754 2.84 -17.97 38.09
N HIS A 755 2.14 -16.90 37.68
CA HIS A 755 2.42 -15.54 38.15
C HIS A 755 2.14 -15.37 39.65
N ILE A 756 1.05 -15.96 40.14
CA ILE A 756 0.70 -15.98 41.56
C ILE A 756 1.80 -16.68 42.36
N ASP A 757 2.20 -17.88 41.95
CA ASP A 757 3.26 -18.66 42.61
C ASP A 757 4.58 -17.91 42.66
N TYR A 758 4.99 -17.29 41.53
CA TYR A 758 6.22 -16.51 41.46
C TYR A 758 6.21 -15.30 42.41
N LEU A 759 5.10 -14.56 42.45
CA LEU A 759 4.96 -13.37 43.29
C LEU A 759 4.90 -13.73 44.78
N GLN A 760 4.20 -14.82 45.13
CA GLN A 760 4.17 -15.35 46.50
C GLN A 760 5.56 -15.79 46.94
N ALA A 761 6.26 -16.58 46.11
CA ALA A 761 7.63 -17.01 46.39
C ALA A 761 8.58 -15.81 46.58
N PHE A 762 8.39 -14.73 45.81
CA PHE A 762 9.19 -13.50 45.98
C PHE A 762 8.91 -12.80 47.32
N LEU A 763 7.65 -12.74 47.77
CA LEU A 763 7.28 -12.16 49.06
C LEU A 763 7.87 -12.93 50.26
N GLU A 764 8.03 -14.24 50.10
CA GLU A 764 8.57 -15.12 51.14
C GLU A 764 10.11 -15.11 51.21
N LYS A 765 10.81 -14.47 50.26
CA LYS A 765 12.27 -14.39 50.27
C LYS A 765 12.77 -13.57 51.46
N LYS A 766 13.52 -14.24 52.34
CA LYS A 766 14.21 -13.61 53.47
C LYS A 766 15.17 -12.52 52.97
N GLY A 767 15.10 -11.33 53.55
CA GLY A 767 15.95 -10.19 53.20
C GLY A 767 15.44 -9.31 52.05
N TYR A 768 14.28 -9.62 51.45
CA TYR A 768 13.70 -8.87 50.32
C TYR A 768 12.44 -8.06 50.70
N GLN A 769 12.17 -7.87 52.00
CA GLN A 769 10.94 -7.23 52.48
C GLN A 769 10.83 -5.75 52.07
N GLU A 770 11.93 -5.01 52.07
CA GLU A 770 11.97 -3.61 51.63
C GLU A 770 11.78 -3.51 50.11
N GLU A 771 12.44 -4.36 49.34
CA GLU A 771 12.31 -4.44 47.88
C GLU A 771 10.88 -4.82 47.46
N ALA A 772 10.26 -5.77 48.17
CA ALA A 772 8.88 -6.17 47.95
C ALA A 772 7.90 -5.02 48.17
N ARG A 773 8.14 -4.20 49.21
CA ARG A 773 7.37 -2.96 49.45
C ARG A 773 7.62 -1.93 48.36
N ARG A 774 8.89 -1.66 48.02
CA ARG A 774 9.27 -0.70 46.97
C ARG A 774 8.66 -1.03 45.61
N LEU A 775 8.60 -2.31 45.25
CA LEU A 775 8.07 -2.79 43.97
C LEU A 775 6.56 -3.07 44.00
N ASN A 776 5.89 -2.85 45.14
CA ASN A 776 4.46 -3.11 45.37
C ASN A 776 4.03 -4.54 44.99
N ILE A 777 4.83 -5.54 45.38
CA ILE A 777 4.61 -6.94 44.97
C ILE A 777 3.26 -7.48 45.46
N SER A 778 2.81 -7.12 46.66
CA SER A 778 1.48 -7.53 47.17
C SER A 778 0.35 -7.06 46.26
N LYS A 779 0.40 -5.81 45.77
CA LYS A 779 -0.62 -5.26 44.87
C LYS A 779 -0.62 -6.00 43.52
N LYS A 780 0.57 -6.37 43.02
CA LYS A 780 0.68 -7.17 41.78
C LYS A 780 0.13 -8.58 41.96
N LEU A 781 0.32 -9.18 43.14
CA LEU A 781 -0.26 -10.48 43.49
C LEU A 781 -1.80 -10.42 43.53
N ASP A 782 -2.37 -9.37 44.14
CA ASP A 782 -3.83 -9.19 44.15
C ASP A 782 -4.39 -9.00 42.74
N ALA A 783 -3.71 -8.24 41.88
CA ALA A 783 -4.07 -8.11 40.47
C ALA A 783 -3.98 -9.44 39.70
N ALA A 784 -2.92 -10.23 39.91
CA ALA A 784 -2.78 -11.55 39.29
C ALA A 784 -3.90 -12.52 39.71
N ARG A 785 -4.32 -12.48 40.98
CA ARG A 785 -5.47 -13.26 41.47
C ARG A 785 -6.78 -12.85 40.81
N LEU A 786 -6.99 -11.56 40.59
CA LEU A 786 -8.18 -11.06 39.90
C LEU A 786 -8.22 -11.51 38.42
N GLU A 787 -7.09 -11.42 37.72
CA GLU A 787 -6.99 -11.89 36.33
C GLU A 787 -7.20 -13.40 36.24
N ARG A 788 -6.61 -14.18 37.16
CA ARG A 788 -6.85 -15.63 37.26
C ARG A 788 -8.33 -15.96 37.47
N GLU A 789 -9.03 -15.23 38.33
CA GLU A 789 -10.47 -15.41 38.53
C GLU A 789 -11.25 -15.08 37.27
N LYS A 790 -10.90 -13.99 36.58
CA LYS A 790 -11.53 -13.57 35.32
C LYS A 790 -11.36 -14.62 34.22
N THR A 791 -10.14 -15.12 34.01
CA THR A 791 -9.86 -16.12 32.96
C THR A 791 -10.53 -17.46 33.23
N SER A 792 -10.78 -17.79 34.51
CA SER A 792 -11.49 -19.03 34.91
C SER A 792 -13.01 -18.99 34.67
N LYS A 793 -13.61 -17.84 34.33
CA LYS A 793 -15.06 -17.70 34.11
C LYS A 793 -15.46 -18.16 32.71
N ALA A 794 -16.64 -18.75 32.58
CA ALA A 794 -17.19 -19.13 31.27
C ALA A 794 -17.30 -17.95 30.30
N ASP A 795 -17.64 -16.75 30.80
CA ASP A 795 -17.73 -15.52 30.01
C ASP A 795 -16.40 -15.12 29.35
N TYR A 796 -15.26 -15.63 29.83
CA TYR A 796 -13.97 -15.39 29.19
C TYR A 796 -13.91 -15.98 27.77
N LEU A 797 -14.60 -17.10 27.52
CA LEU A 797 -14.69 -17.67 26.17
C LEU A 797 -15.46 -16.75 25.22
N ASN A 798 -16.49 -16.05 25.70
CA ASN A 798 -17.20 -15.05 24.91
C ASN A 798 -16.29 -13.88 24.55
N PHE A 799 -15.39 -13.47 25.46
CA PHE A 799 -14.38 -12.45 25.19
C PHE A 799 -13.33 -12.91 24.16
N LEU A 800 -12.98 -14.21 24.16
CA LEU A 800 -12.06 -14.78 23.17
C LEU A 800 -12.70 -15.03 21.80
N ASP A 801 -14.03 -15.06 21.71
CA ASP A 801 -14.72 -15.32 20.46
C ASP A 801 -14.44 -14.21 19.43
N GLY A 802 -13.96 -14.59 18.24
CA GLY A 802 -13.48 -13.65 17.23
C GLY A 802 -12.00 -13.30 17.35
N THR A 803 -11.26 -13.96 18.24
CA THR A 803 -9.79 -13.97 18.21
C THR A 803 -9.27 -15.23 17.51
N ILE A 804 -7.96 -15.34 17.28
CA ILE A 804 -7.36 -16.55 16.68
C ILE A 804 -7.19 -17.73 17.67
N GLY A 805 -7.48 -17.54 18.96
CA GLY A 805 -7.24 -18.53 20.01
C GLY A 805 -5.77 -18.95 20.10
N VAL A 806 -5.52 -20.22 20.45
CA VAL A 806 -4.17 -20.82 20.42
C VAL A 806 -4.23 -22.22 19.80
N GLN A 807 -3.11 -22.68 19.25
CA GLN A 807 -2.99 -24.05 18.77
C GLN A 807 -3.10 -25.05 19.94
N PRO A 808 -3.99 -26.06 19.88
CA PRO A 808 -3.98 -27.16 20.84
C PRO A 808 -2.69 -27.97 20.70
N MET A 809 -1.84 -27.93 21.73
CA MET A 809 -0.53 -28.59 21.70
C MET A 809 -0.59 -30.11 21.93
N SER A 810 -1.73 -30.62 22.40
CA SER A 810 -2.00 -32.06 22.59
C SER A 810 -1.79 -32.86 21.30
N VAL A 811 -2.03 -32.25 20.13
CA VAL A 811 -1.88 -32.90 18.83
C VAL A 811 -0.42 -33.24 18.50
N PHE A 812 0.56 -32.53 19.07
CA PHE A 812 1.99 -32.82 18.89
C PHE A 812 2.54 -33.87 19.87
N SER A 813 1.72 -34.32 20.83
CA SER A 813 2.10 -35.34 21.82
C SER A 813 1.65 -36.75 21.47
N GLN A 814 0.86 -36.88 20.40
CA GLN A 814 0.42 -38.13 19.77
C GLN A 814 1.38 -38.52 18.65
#